data_AF-A0AAD6VLG5-F1
#
_entry.id   AF-A0AAD6VLG5-F1
#
_cell.length_a   1.000
_cell.length_b   1.000
_cell.length_c   1.000
_cell.angle_alpha   90.00
_cell.angle_beta   90.00
_cell.angle_gamma   90.00
#
_symmetry.space_group_name_H-M   'P 1'
#
loop_
_entity.id
_entity.type
_entity.pdbx_description
1 polymer ?
#
loop_
_entity_poly.entity_id
_entity_poly.type
_entity_poly.pdbx_seq_one_letter_code
_entity_poly.pdbx_strand_id
1 'polypeptide(L)'
;MTRQLKALPHIGISTQLSSDGRLKRLALATCNEVLLISVDSNAQTWLKMRGTALAELLMGGPVFVGFGIAHIALQIHRDIRAHFSNAVDLSTLCSPSSRETWAPSKLVGTRLCHTASFSKIDRLWYGGGGDSDEFSEREIALRAWISALYVGPLRALILTLEYQSCSLARQELTLLGNLMLQADALAGHKPKEMPNDFICGVMTTEGMKLENARYQNRVRRSHQVLIMTNTSGQEFTGRAEGVQGRVTDIKFDHAALTGELAAVRVVGKEELTNSEKARDEFMLRALRGELKITDARFIRLLWFMGPEERGELALPATRGTISTRVPGLNMSQMRTLNRMTSTMPIVIVQGECPPGTGKTRTISAAAAEWEENASPAWIVAQSNVAVKNIAQKLAELGITFKIVVSKEFYVEWYEHIYGPIENFLIRTDELMGDERGIAHMLNGARIVLSTLSTLSNPGLDQVGIFELVPVERLVVDEASQINAFDFMHIFFKFRRSLEKICFFGDPMQLPPYGQDQAPTLKSIFEFKHLQDQTEFLDTQYRMPVPIGQFISGCVYGGKLRSQHDISSMDCVAFIDVVKGTEVSSGLSWKNPEEIQTICHLVRRYAHKEFCVITPYDAQRAAIERQLKAENLPHETVYNVDSFQGT
;
A
#
# COMPACT_ATOMS: atom_id res chain seq x y z
N MET A 1 -35.33 -13.92 -19.25
CA MET A 1 -33.95 -14.46 -19.14
C MET A 1 -33.68 -15.23 -17.84
N THR A 2 -34.29 -14.88 -16.70
CA THR A 2 -34.06 -15.50 -15.37
C THR A 2 -34.44 -16.99 -15.23
N ARG A 3 -35.23 -17.57 -16.14
CA ARG A 3 -35.56 -19.02 -16.13
C ARG A 3 -34.54 -19.90 -16.85
N GLN A 4 -33.77 -19.39 -17.82
CA GLN A 4 -32.78 -20.17 -18.59
C GLN A 4 -31.46 -20.39 -17.83
N LEU A 5 -31.08 -19.46 -16.94
CA LEU A 5 -29.89 -19.59 -16.09
C LEU A 5 -30.03 -20.71 -15.03
N LYS A 6 -31.25 -21.19 -14.75
CA LYS A 6 -31.56 -22.19 -13.69
C LYS A 6 -31.10 -23.62 -14.00
N ALA A 7 -30.65 -23.90 -15.22
CA ALA A 7 -30.27 -25.24 -15.69
C ALA A 7 -28.79 -25.36 -16.12
N LEU A 8 -27.98 -24.33 -15.91
CA LEU A 8 -26.58 -24.34 -16.35
C LEU A 8 -25.71 -25.18 -15.38
N PRO A 9 -24.76 -25.97 -15.89
CA PRO A 9 -23.82 -26.68 -15.05
C PRO A 9 -22.97 -25.68 -14.26
N HIS A 10 -22.65 -26.01 -13.01
CA HIS A 10 -21.78 -25.16 -12.20
C HIS A 10 -20.40 -25.81 -12.11
N ILE A 11 -19.37 -25.00 -12.24
CA ILE A 11 -17.99 -25.46 -12.27
C ILE A 11 -17.20 -24.69 -11.22
N GLY A 12 -16.59 -25.42 -10.28
CA GLY A 12 -15.64 -24.85 -9.33
C GLY A 12 -14.36 -24.42 -10.05
N ILE A 13 -13.82 -23.25 -9.72
CA ILE A 13 -12.64 -22.72 -10.39
C ILE A 13 -11.58 -22.24 -9.40
N SER A 14 -10.31 -22.47 -9.74
CA SER A 14 -9.17 -21.90 -9.03
C SER A 14 -7.98 -21.72 -9.95
N THR A 15 -7.12 -20.75 -9.63
CA THR A 15 -5.90 -20.43 -10.38
C THR A 15 -4.67 -20.49 -9.49
N GLN A 16 -3.52 -20.69 -10.14
CA GLN A 16 -2.21 -20.47 -9.55
C GLN A 16 -1.42 -19.54 -10.45
N LEU A 17 -0.73 -18.58 -9.83
CA LEU A 17 0.16 -17.67 -10.53
C LEU A 17 1.63 -18.09 -10.36
N SER A 18 2.47 -17.72 -11.32
CA SER A 18 3.93 -17.69 -11.18
C SER A 18 4.38 -16.48 -10.37
N SER A 19 5.68 -16.42 -10.03
CA SER A 19 6.28 -15.33 -9.25
C SER A 19 6.13 -13.94 -9.90
N ASP A 20 6.04 -13.88 -11.22
CA ASP A 20 5.78 -12.67 -12.01
C ASP A 20 4.28 -12.30 -12.12
N GLY A 21 3.41 -13.01 -11.40
CA GLY A 21 1.96 -12.75 -11.36
C GLY A 21 1.18 -13.26 -12.56
N ARG A 22 1.79 -14.07 -13.46
CA ARG A 22 1.12 -14.67 -14.63
C ARG A 22 0.42 -15.97 -14.30
N LEU A 23 -0.64 -16.30 -15.04
CA LEU A 23 -1.36 -17.55 -14.87
C LEU A 23 -0.43 -18.74 -15.19
N LYS A 24 -0.24 -19.62 -14.20
CA LYS A 24 0.56 -20.85 -14.33
C LYS A 24 -0.33 -22.09 -14.45
N ARG A 25 -1.35 -22.19 -13.59
CA ARG A 25 -2.30 -23.31 -13.57
C ARG A 25 -3.74 -22.82 -13.46
N LEU A 26 -4.66 -23.52 -14.11
CA LEU A 26 -6.11 -23.33 -14.02
C LEU A 26 -6.75 -24.67 -13.68
N ALA A 27 -7.48 -24.74 -12.57
CA ALA A 27 -8.27 -25.91 -12.20
C ALA A 27 -9.76 -25.63 -12.38
N LEU A 28 -10.44 -26.56 -13.03
CA LEU A 28 -11.89 -26.59 -13.22
C LEU A 28 -12.42 -27.88 -12.60
N ALA A 29 -13.43 -27.79 -11.74
CA ALA A 29 -13.93 -28.93 -10.99
C ALA A 29 -15.44 -29.07 -11.06
N THR A 30 -15.89 -30.33 -11.12
CA THR A 30 -17.23 -30.73 -10.71
C THR A 30 -17.17 -31.29 -9.29
N CYS A 31 -18.28 -31.82 -8.77
CA CYS A 31 -18.25 -32.52 -7.49
C CYS A 31 -17.44 -33.83 -7.52
N ASN A 32 -17.18 -34.40 -8.71
CA ASN A 32 -16.59 -35.73 -8.86
C ASN A 32 -15.23 -35.72 -9.57
N GLU A 33 -14.97 -34.72 -10.40
CA GLU A 33 -13.78 -34.68 -11.27
C GLU A 33 -13.14 -33.30 -11.27
N VAL A 34 -11.82 -33.25 -11.47
CA VAL A 34 -11.05 -32.00 -11.61
C VAL A 34 -10.20 -32.07 -12.86
N LEU A 35 -10.35 -31.10 -13.74
CA LEU A 35 -9.46 -30.83 -14.85
C LEU A 35 -8.44 -29.79 -14.41
N LEU A 36 -7.16 -30.16 -14.38
CA LEU A 36 -6.05 -29.25 -14.13
C LEU A 36 -5.31 -28.97 -15.45
N ILE A 37 -5.20 -27.69 -15.80
CA ILE A 37 -4.46 -27.21 -16.96
C ILE A 37 -3.22 -26.50 -16.42
N SER A 38 -2.04 -27.07 -16.69
CA SER A 38 -0.74 -26.51 -16.35
C SER A 38 -0.03 -26.04 -17.61
N VAL A 39 0.61 -24.87 -17.55
CA VAL A 39 1.43 -24.33 -18.63
C VAL A 39 2.84 -24.10 -18.12
N ASP A 40 3.83 -24.63 -18.84
CA ASP A 40 5.25 -24.37 -18.57
C ASP A 40 5.59 -22.94 -19.00
N SER A 41 5.74 -22.08 -17.98
CA SER A 41 6.37 -20.73 -17.86
C SER A 41 6.28 -19.69 -18.99
N ASN A 42 5.88 -20.02 -20.21
CA ASN A 42 5.73 -19.07 -21.30
C ASN A 42 4.29 -18.56 -21.36
N ALA A 43 4.09 -17.32 -20.90
CA ALA A 43 2.81 -16.59 -20.98
C ALA A 43 2.19 -16.55 -22.40
N GLN A 44 3.01 -16.74 -23.45
CA GLN A 44 2.52 -16.86 -24.83
C GLN A 44 1.63 -18.07 -25.07
N THR A 45 1.75 -19.14 -24.28
CA THR A 45 0.97 -20.37 -24.45
C THR A 45 -0.50 -20.16 -24.10
N TRP A 46 -0.81 -19.38 -23.06
CA TRP A 46 -2.19 -19.01 -22.75
C TRP A 46 -2.82 -18.12 -23.83
N LEU A 47 -2.04 -17.21 -24.43
CA LEU A 47 -2.51 -16.36 -25.53
C LEU A 47 -2.87 -17.16 -26.79
N LYS A 48 -2.22 -18.32 -27.00
CA LYS A 48 -2.58 -19.27 -28.08
C LYS A 48 -3.91 -19.99 -27.83
N MET A 49 -4.45 -19.95 -26.60
CA MET A 49 -5.74 -20.56 -26.29
C MET A 49 -6.95 -19.70 -26.71
N ARG A 50 -6.73 -18.54 -27.33
CA ARG A 50 -7.80 -17.73 -27.90
C ARG A 50 -8.53 -18.49 -29.01
N GLY A 51 -9.85 -18.60 -28.90
CA GLY A 51 -10.67 -19.34 -29.87
C GLY A 51 -10.57 -20.86 -29.75
N THR A 52 -10.05 -21.37 -28.63
CA THR A 52 -10.10 -22.80 -28.29
C THR A 52 -11.40 -23.14 -27.55
N ALA A 53 -11.70 -24.43 -27.45
CA ALA A 53 -12.81 -24.95 -26.65
C ALA A 53 -12.78 -24.47 -25.18
N LEU A 54 -11.59 -24.18 -24.62
CA LEU A 54 -11.48 -23.61 -23.26
C LEU A 54 -12.00 -22.17 -23.21
N ALA A 55 -11.61 -21.33 -24.18
CA ALA A 55 -12.10 -19.96 -24.26
C ALA A 55 -13.62 -19.94 -24.52
N GLU A 56 -14.10 -20.84 -25.38
CA GLU A 56 -15.53 -21.04 -25.60
C GLU A 56 -16.25 -21.51 -24.34
N LEU A 57 -15.70 -22.46 -23.56
CA LEU A 57 -16.27 -22.90 -22.29
C LEU A 57 -16.40 -21.76 -21.28
N LEU A 58 -15.36 -20.93 -21.15
CA LEU A 58 -15.34 -19.77 -20.25
C LEU A 58 -16.42 -18.74 -20.63
N MET A 59 -16.69 -18.58 -21.92
CA MET A 59 -17.69 -17.65 -22.47
C MET A 59 -19.08 -18.30 -22.69
N GLY A 60 -19.20 -19.62 -22.63
CA GLY A 60 -20.22 -20.36 -23.39
C GLY A 60 -21.28 -21.12 -22.61
N GLY A 61 -21.35 -21.03 -21.27
CA GLY A 61 -22.52 -21.60 -20.58
C GLY A 61 -22.47 -21.83 -19.08
N PRO A 62 -21.44 -22.45 -18.47
CA PRO A 62 -21.52 -22.80 -17.06
C PRO A 62 -21.49 -21.59 -16.12
N VAL A 63 -21.98 -21.78 -14.91
CA VAL A 63 -21.78 -20.83 -13.80
C VAL A 63 -20.47 -21.20 -13.10
N PHE A 64 -19.47 -20.33 -13.21
CA PHE A 64 -18.21 -20.53 -12.49
C PHE A 64 -18.34 -20.10 -11.03
N VAL A 65 -17.89 -20.94 -10.11
CA VAL A 65 -17.99 -20.70 -8.67
C VAL A 65 -16.61 -20.80 -8.04
N GLY A 66 -16.22 -19.80 -7.26
CA GLY A 66 -14.88 -19.77 -6.67
C GLY A 66 -14.74 -18.68 -5.60
N PHE A 67 -13.59 -18.66 -4.95
CA PHE A 67 -13.20 -17.59 -4.03
C PHE A 67 -12.31 -16.59 -4.77
N GLY A 68 -12.60 -15.30 -4.64
CA GLY A 68 -11.83 -14.25 -5.32
C GLY A 68 -12.07 -14.24 -6.83
N ILE A 69 -13.31 -14.44 -7.27
CA ILE A 69 -13.64 -14.54 -8.69
C ILE A 69 -13.28 -13.27 -9.46
N ALA A 70 -13.35 -12.09 -8.82
CA ALA A 70 -12.92 -10.85 -9.46
C ALA A 70 -11.45 -10.92 -9.93
N HIS A 71 -10.58 -11.51 -9.11
CA HIS A 71 -9.17 -11.71 -9.43
C HIS A 71 -9.01 -12.73 -10.56
N ILE A 72 -9.67 -13.89 -10.44
CA ILE A 72 -9.63 -14.95 -11.45
C ILE A 72 -10.13 -14.43 -12.80
N ALA A 73 -11.20 -13.63 -12.83
CA ALA A 73 -11.78 -13.06 -14.05
C ALA A 73 -10.79 -12.16 -14.78
N LEU A 74 -10.10 -11.27 -14.03
CA LEU A 74 -9.09 -10.37 -14.59
C LEU A 74 -7.84 -11.13 -15.06
N GLN A 75 -7.41 -12.16 -14.33
CA GLN A 75 -6.30 -13.04 -14.71
C GLN A 75 -6.60 -13.76 -16.03
N ILE A 76 -7.79 -14.35 -16.16
CA ILE A 76 -8.24 -15.03 -17.38
C ILE A 76 -8.38 -14.04 -18.54
N HIS A 77 -8.93 -12.86 -18.31
CA HIS A 77 -9.01 -11.83 -19.34
C HIS A 77 -7.64 -11.41 -19.86
N ARG A 78 -6.68 -11.24 -18.95
CA ARG A 78 -5.32 -10.83 -19.27
C ARG A 78 -4.59 -11.91 -20.08
N ASP A 79 -4.56 -13.13 -19.58
CA ASP A 79 -3.67 -14.18 -20.09
C ASP A 79 -4.34 -15.06 -21.17
N ILE A 80 -5.64 -15.31 -21.08
CA ILE A 80 -6.39 -16.16 -22.04
C ILE A 80 -7.18 -15.31 -23.05
N ARG A 81 -7.42 -14.02 -22.77
CA ARG A 81 -8.29 -13.13 -23.57
C ARG A 81 -9.75 -13.61 -23.65
N ALA A 82 -10.20 -14.33 -22.62
CA ALA A 82 -11.59 -14.74 -22.43
C ALA A 82 -12.24 -13.95 -21.28
N HIS A 83 -13.55 -14.04 -21.14
CA HIS A 83 -14.26 -13.48 -19.98
C HIS A 83 -15.31 -14.47 -19.52
N PHE A 84 -15.68 -14.41 -18.25
CA PHE A 84 -16.79 -15.19 -17.74
C PHE A 84 -18.11 -14.57 -18.18
N SER A 85 -18.99 -15.41 -18.69
CA SER A 85 -20.39 -15.03 -18.92
C SER A 85 -21.21 -15.06 -17.63
N ASN A 86 -20.93 -16.03 -16.75
CA ASN A 86 -21.58 -16.17 -15.45
C ASN A 86 -20.56 -16.63 -14.41
N ALA A 87 -20.34 -15.84 -13.35
CA ALA A 87 -19.53 -16.26 -12.23
C ALA A 87 -20.10 -15.81 -10.87
N VAL A 88 -19.76 -16.56 -9.81
CA VAL A 88 -20.22 -16.35 -8.44
C VAL A 88 -19.05 -16.40 -7.49
N ASP A 89 -18.83 -15.30 -6.79
CA ASP A 89 -17.81 -15.20 -5.75
C ASP A 89 -18.35 -15.66 -4.39
N LEU A 90 -17.89 -16.84 -3.95
CA LEU A 90 -18.28 -17.44 -2.67
C LEU A 90 -17.84 -16.59 -1.47
N SER A 91 -16.77 -15.81 -1.60
CA SER A 91 -16.22 -15.00 -0.51
C SER A 91 -17.14 -13.85 -0.12
N THR A 92 -17.94 -13.34 -1.07
CA THR A 92 -18.88 -12.24 -0.83
C THR A 92 -20.33 -12.70 -0.74
N LEU A 93 -20.67 -13.87 -1.30
CA LEU A 93 -22.04 -14.38 -1.36
C LEU A 93 -22.74 -14.48 0.02
N CYS A 94 -22.00 -14.92 1.03
CA CYS A 94 -22.54 -15.11 2.39
C CYS A 94 -22.10 -14.01 3.35
N SER A 95 -21.37 -13.00 2.88
CA SER A 95 -20.89 -11.92 3.72
C SER A 95 -21.96 -10.84 3.88
N PRO A 96 -22.07 -10.19 5.07
CA PRO A 96 -22.90 -9.00 5.23
C PRO A 96 -22.42 -7.79 4.39
N SER A 97 -21.17 -7.81 3.89
CA SER A 97 -20.59 -6.72 3.11
C SER A 97 -19.58 -7.22 2.08
N SER A 98 -19.54 -6.61 0.90
CA SER A 98 -18.50 -6.84 -0.12
C SER A 98 -17.08 -6.57 0.38
N ARG A 99 -16.95 -5.79 1.46
CA ARG A 99 -15.69 -5.38 2.07
C ARG A 99 -15.17 -6.36 3.12
N GLU A 100 -16.04 -7.22 3.66
CA GLU A 100 -15.73 -8.19 4.70
C GLU A 100 -15.85 -9.62 4.16
N THR A 101 -14.97 -9.99 3.23
CA THR A 101 -15.02 -11.31 2.59
C THR A 101 -14.86 -12.44 3.60
N TRP A 102 -15.65 -13.51 3.44
CA TRP A 102 -15.50 -14.72 4.25
C TRP A 102 -14.35 -15.59 3.74
N ALA A 103 -13.51 -16.05 4.67
CA ALA A 103 -12.48 -17.05 4.36
C ALA A 103 -13.12 -18.40 3.94
N PRO A 104 -12.42 -19.20 3.12
CA PRO A 104 -12.88 -20.53 2.73
C PRO A 104 -13.21 -21.42 3.94
N SER A 105 -12.38 -21.41 4.99
CA SER A 105 -12.61 -22.19 6.21
C SER A 105 -13.93 -21.83 6.90
N LYS A 106 -14.23 -20.55 7.03
CA LYS A 106 -15.47 -20.04 7.66
C LYS A 106 -16.70 -20.54 6.91
N LEU A 107 -16.66 -20.51 5.57
CA LEU A 107 -17.75 -21.03 4.76
C LEU A 107 -17.88 -22.56 4.91
N VAL A 108 -16.76 -23.30 4.97
CA VAL A 108 -16.79 -24.78 5.08
C VAL A 108 -17.34 -25.17 6.44
N GLY A 109 -16.80 -24.58 7.50
CA GLY A 109 -17.19 -24.83 8.88
C GLY A 109 -18.64 -24.47 9.18
N THR A 110 -19.23 -23.53 8.42
CA THR A 110 -20.61 -23.09 8.64
C THR A 110 -21.63 -23.83 7.77
N ARG A 111 -21.26 -24.23 6.54
CA ARG A 111 -22.23 -24.70 5.53
C ARG A 111 -21.99 -26.11 4.99
N LEU A 112 -20.80 -26.68 5.16
CA LEU A 112 -20.44 -28.00 4.63
C LEU A 112 -20.12 -29.01 5.72
N CYS A 113 -19.18 -28.67 6.61
CA CYS A 113 -18.64 -29.62 7.58
C CYS A 113 -18.15 -28.88 8.84
N HIS A 114 -18.93 -28.97 9.91
CA HIS A 114 -18.63 -28.33 11.20
C HIS A 114 -17.38 -28.87 11.89
N THR A 115 -16.94 -30.08 11.55
CA THR A 115 -15.73 -30.72 12.09
C THR A 115 -14.49 -30.45 11.24
N ALA A 116 -14.62 -29.68 10.15
CA ALA A 116 -13.50 -29.41 9.26
C ALA A 116 -12.46 -28.51 9.94
N SER A 117 -11.19 -28.84 9.75
CA SER A 117 -10.08 -28.05 10.29
C SER A 117 -9.92 -26.76 9.50
N PHE A 118 -10.18 -25.62 10.17
CA PHE A 118 -10.05 -24.29 9.56
C PHE A 118 -8.63 -24.04 9.06
N SER A 119 -7.64 -24.43 9.85
CA SER A 119 -6.22 -24.28 9.52
C SER A 119 -5.84 -25.04 8.24
N LYS A 120 -6.28 -26.28 8.08
CA LYS A 120 -5.99 -27.08 6.87
C LYS A 120 -6.64 -26.49 5.62
N ILE A 121 -7.85 -25.96 5.74
CA ILE A 121 -8.58 -25.37 4.61
C ILE A 121 -7.97 -24.04 4.21
N ASP A 122 -7.73 -23.14 5.16
CA ASP A 122 -7.14 -21.83 4.86
C ASP A 122 -5.70 -21.98 4.33
N ARG A 123 -4.96 -22.99 4.78
CA ARG A 123 -3.65 -23.34 4.19
C ARG A 123 -3.76 -23.62 2.69
N LEU A 124 -4.84 -24.25 2.23
CA LEU A 124 -5.02 -24.48 0.80
C LEU A 124 -5.01 -23.18 0.01
N TRP A 125 -5.57 -22.06 0.50
CA TRP A 125 -5.58 -20.77 -0.20
C TRP A 125 -4.40 -19.85 0.17
N TYR A 126 -3.92 -19.93 1.40
CA TYR A 126 -3.02 -18.92 1.98
C TYR A 126 -1.68 -19.48 2.47
N GLY A 127 -1.51 -20.80 2.55
CA GLY A 127 -0.29 -21.43 3.04
C GLY A 127 0.47 -22.10 1.91
N GLY A 128 1.51 -21.44 1.40
CA GLY A 128 2.45 -22.06 0.46
C GLY A 128 3.00 -23.38 0.97
N GLY A 129 3.20 -24.34 0.07
CA GLY A 129 3.59 -25.71 0.38
C GLY A 129 5.08 -25.89 0.67
N GLY A 130 5.51 -25.70 1.91
CA GLY A 130 6.83 -26.14 2.39
C GLY A 130 8.03 -25.56 1.61
N ASP A 131 9.16 -26.28 1.62
CA ASP A 131 10.46 -25.88 1.05
C ASP A 131 10.45 -25.62 -0.47
N SER A 132 9.40 -26.05 -1.18
CA SER A 132 9.18 -25.70 -2.59
C SER A 132 8.20 -24.54 -2.67
N ASP A 133 8.65 -23.41 -3.22
CA ASP A 133 7.92 -22.12 -3.23
C ASP A 133 6.56 -22.12 -3.97
N GLU A 134 6.07 -23.27 -4.42
CA GLU A 134 4.88 -23.45 -5.23
C GLU A 134 3.83 -24.35 -4.58
N PHE A 135 2.55 -23.98 -4.72
CA PHE A 135 1.45 -24.89 -4.43
C PHE A 135 1.56 -26.14 -5.31
N SER A 136 1.31 -27.29 -4.70
CA SER A 136 1.19 -28.56 -5.40
C SER A 136 -0.05 -28.56 -6.30
N GLU A 137 0.00 -29.34 -7.37
CA GLU A 137 -1.14 -29.55 -8.28
C GLU A 137 -2.39 -30.02 -7.53
N ARG A 138 -2.18 -30.84 -6.48
CA ARG A 138 -3.23 -31.31 -5.59
C ARG A 138 -3.93 -30.18 -4.84
N GLU A 139 -3.21 -29.19 -4.35
CA GLU A 139 -3.80 -28.07 -3.60
C GLU A 139 -4.69 -27.21 -4.49
N ILE A 140 -4.24 -26.90 -5.70
CA ILE A 140 -5.03 -26.13 -6.68
C ILE A 140 -6.30 -26.91 -7.09
N ALA A 141 -6.16 -28.21 -7.31
CA ALA A 141 -7.30 -29.08 -7.59
C ALA A 141 -8.31 -29.10 -6.44
N LEU A 142 -7.83 -29.19 -5.19
CA LEU A 142 -8.69 -29.15 -4.00
C LEU A 142 -9.43 -27.82 -3.86
N ARG A 143 -8.79 -26.68 -4.19
CA ARG A 143 -9.47 -25.36 -4.17
C ARG A 143 -10.66 -25.31 -5.12
N ALA A 144 -10.45 -25.76 -6.36
CA ALA A 144 -11.52 -25.80 -7.37
C ALA A 144 -12.62 -26.78 -6.94
N TRP A 145 -12.25 -27.97 -6.47
CA TRP A 145 -13.21 -28.98 -6.00
C TRP A 145 -14.04 -28.51 -4.81
N ILE A 146 -13.42 -27.95 -3.78
CA ILE A 146 -14.13 -27.36 -2.63
C ILE A 146 -15.11 -26.28 -3.11
N SER A 147 -14.70 -25.44 -4.06
CA SER A 147 -15.58 -24.42 -4.65
C SER A 147 -16.80 -25.04 -5.35
N ALA A 148 -16.62 -26.16 -6.05
CA ALA A 148 -17.71 -26.90 -6.71
C ALA A 148 -18.70 -27.52 -5.71
N LEU A 149 -18.22 -27.99 -4.54
CA LEU A 149 -19.08 -28.59 -3.51
C LEU A 149 -20.14 -27.63 -2.97
N TYR A 150 -19.88 -26.32 -2.98
CA TYR A 150 -20.83 -25.32 -2.48
C TYR A 150 -22.05 -25.10 -3.37
N VAL A 151 -21.99 -25.51 -4.63
CA VAL A 151 -23.08 -25.33 -5.59
C VAL A 151 -24.39 -25.92 -5.07
N GLY A 152 -24.33 -27.13 -4.49
CA GLY A 152 -25.51 -27.82 -3.96
C GLY A 152 -26.13 -27.07 -2.77
N PRO A 153 -25.40 -26.89 -1.66
CA PRO A 153 -25.91 -26.23 -0.45
C PRO A 153 -26.31 -24.76 -0.65
N LEU A 154 -25.63 -24.04 -1.55
CA LEU A 154 -25.91 -22.61 -1.81
C LEU A 154 -26.78 -22.39 -3.04
N ARG A 155 -27.34 -23.44 -3.64
CA ARG A 155 -28.12 -23.37 -4.89
C ARG A 155 -29.22 -22.32 -4.82
N ALA A 156 -29.98 -22.26 -3.72
CA ALA A 156 -31.05 -21.27 -3.56
C ALA A 156 -30.53 -19.83 -3.60
N LEU A 157 -29.40 -19.53 -2.95
CA LEU A 157 -28.76 -18.21 -3.00
C LEU A 157 -28.21 -17.92 -4.39
N ILE A 158 -27.47 -18.85 -4.98
CA ILE A 158 -26.86 -18.72 -6.31
C ILE A 158 -27.91 -18.40 -7.37
N LEU A 159 -29.08 -19.04 -7.29
CA LEU A 159 -30.19 -18.83 -8.22
C LEU A 159 -30.90 -17.47 -8.07
N THR A 160 -30.64 -16.73 -6.99
CA THR A 160 -31.20 -15.38 -6.75
C THR A 160 -30.25 -14.26 -7.16
N LEU A 161 -29.00 -14.56 -7.52
CA LEU A 161 -28.00 -13.57 -7.88
C LEU A 161 -28.17 -13.09 -9.32
N GLU A 162 -27.94 -11.80 -9.53
CA GLU A 162 -27.49 -11.31 -10.82
C GLU A 162 -26.04 -11.79 -11.01
N TYR A 163 -25.84 -12.70 -11.97
CA TYR A 163 -24.53 -13.26 -12.25
C TYR A 163 -23.54 -12.17 -12.64
N GLN A 164 -22.26 -12.36 -12.29
CA GLN A 164 -21.19 -11.54 -12.84
C GLN A 164 -21.09 -11.78 -14.35
N SER A 165 -21.79 -10.95 -15.12
CA SER A 165 -21.57 -10.82 -16.55
C SER A 165 -20.63 -9.65 -16.76
N CYS A 166 -19.49 -9.93 -17.40
CA CYS A 166 -18.46 -8.93 -17.62
C CYS A 166 -18.94 -7.89 -18.67
N SER A 167 -19.58 -6.81 -18.20
CA SER A 167 -20.14 -5.74 -19.05
C SER A 167 -19.15 -4.62 -19.38
N LEU A 168 -17.96 -4.67 -18.78
CA LEU A 168 -16.91 -3.68 -18.97
C LEU A 168 -16.35 -3.69 -20.41
N ALA A 169 -16.01 -2.51 -20.90
CA ALA A 169 -15.32 -2.38 -22.18
C ALA A 169 -13.93 -3.03 -22.13
N ARG A 170 -13.44 -3.48 -23.28
CA ARG A 170 -12.13 -4.15 -23.38
C ARG A 170 -10.97 -3.33 -22.81
N GLN A 171 -11.03 -2.00 -22.97
CA GLN A 171 -10.02 -1.09 -22.43
C GLN A 171 -10.05 -1.07 -20.90
N GLU A 172 -11.24 -1.03 -20.29
CA GLU A 172 -11.43 -1.08 -18.84
C GLU A 172 -10.94 -2.41 -18.26
N LEU A 173 -11.24 -3.54 -18.92
CA LEU A 173 -10.75 -4.85 -18.50
C LEU A 173 -9.24 -4.99 -18.60
N THR A 174 -8.64 -4.41 -19.65
CA THR A 174 -7.18 -4.38 -19.79
C THR A 174 -6.55 -3.53 -18.68
N LEU A 175 -7.17 -2.40 -18.33
CA LEU A 175 -6.72 -1.53 -17.26
C LEU A 175 -6.77 -2.23 -15.89
N LEU A 176 -7.92 -2.81 -15.54
CA LEU A 176 -8.09 -3.56 -14.28
C LEU A 176 -7.19 -4.80 -14.23
N GLY A 177 -6.98 -5.47 -15.36
CA GLY A 177 -6.07 -6.62 -15.46
C GLY A 177 -4.61 -6.23 -15.20
N ASN A 178 -4.19 -5.03 -15.59
CA ASN A 178 -2.85 -4.51 -15.29
C ASN A 178 -2.70 -4.11 -13.82
N LEU A 179 -3.72 -3.50 -13.22
CA LEU A 179 -3.75 -3.27 -11.77
C LEU A 179 -3.57 -4.59 -11.02
N MET A 180 -4.37 -5.60 -11.40
CA MET A 180 -4.33 -6.91 -10.73
C MET A 180 -2.97 -7.57 -10.89
N LEU A 181 -2.35 -7.49 -12.08
CA LEU A 181 -0.99 -8.01 -12.30
C LEU A 181 0.02 -7.43 -11.31
N GLN A 182 -0.02 -6.11 -11.09
CA GLN A 182 0.90 -5.44 -10.17
C GLN A 182 0.61 -5.82 -8.71
N ALA A 183 -0.67 -5.88 -8.32
CA ALA A 183 -1.06 -6.32 -6.99
C ALA A 183 -0.65 -7.77 -6.71
N ASP A 184 -0.84 -8.67 -7.68
CA ASP A 184 -0.45 -10.08 -7.62
C ASP A 184 1.07 -10.24 -7.54
N ALA A 185 1.82 -9.48 -8.35
CA ALA A 185 3.28 -9.49 -8.32
C ALA A 185 3.83 -9.03 -6.95
N LEU A 186 3.33 -7.91 -6.42
CA LEU A 186 3.70 -7.43 -5.09
C LEU A 186 3.35 -8.44 -3.99
N ALA A 187 2.17 -9.04 -4.06
CA ALA A 187 1.74 -10.06 -3.10
C ALA A 187 2.58 -11.35 -3.19
N GLY A 188 3.04 -11.73 -4.38
CA GLY A 188 3.87 -12.90 -4.62
C GLY A 188 5.29 -12.79 -4.08
N HIS A 189 5.83 -11.56 -3.99
CA HIS A 189 7.16 -11.29 -3.47
C HIS A 189 7.21 -10.99 -1.96
N LYS A 190 6.05 -10.86 -1.29
CA LYS A 190 6.02 -10.76 0.18
C LYS A 190 6.57 -12.07 0.77
N PRO A 191 7.57 -12.03 1.67
CA PRO A 191 8.10 -13.23 2.28
C PRO A 191 6.98 -13.99 3.00
N LYS A 192 6.85 -15.28 2.71
CA LYS A 192 5.86 -16.15 3.36
C LYS A 192 6.27 -16.52 4.79
N GLU A 193 7.56 -16.44 5.08
CA GLU A 193 8.14 -16.52 6.41
C GLU A 193 8.90 -15.23 6.72
N MET A 194 8.57 -14.60 7.84
CA MET A 194 9.30 -13.43 8.33
C MET A 194 9.82 -13.72 9.75
N PRO A 195 11.10 -13.47 10.04
CA PRO A 195 11.55 -13.41 11.43
C PRO A 195 10.81 -12.26 12.13
N ASN A 196 10.32 -12.52 13.34
CA ASN A 196 9.70 -11.48 14.16
C ASN A 196 10.69 -11.08 15.25
N ASP A 197 11.20 -9.84 15.17
CA ASP A 197 12.02 -9.28 16.25
C ASP A 197 11.13 -8.93 17.47
N PHE A 198 11.40 -9.59 18.60
CA PHE A 198 10.71 -9.36 19.86
C PHE A 198 11.68 -8.96 20.97
N ILE A 199 11.17 -8.20 21.95
CA ILE A 199 11.90 -7.80 23.16
C ILE A 199 11.82 -8.93 24.19
N CYS A 200 10.60 -9.35 24.49
CA CYS A 200 10.35 -10.42 25.45
C CYS A 200 9.04 -11.14 25.16
N GLY A 201 8.91 -12.34 25.72
CA GLY A 201 7.73 -13.18 25.63
C GLY A 201 7.32 -13.69 27.01
N VAL A 202 6.13 -13.32 27.48
CA VAL A 202 5.64 -13.65 28.82
C VAL A 202 4.47 -14.62 28.72
N MET A 203 4.58 -15.78 29.38
CA MET A 203 3.49 -16.75 29.45
C MET A 203 2.36 -16.24 30.33
N THR A 204 1.11 -16.43 29.89
CA THR A 204 -0.11 -16.10 30.64
C THR A 204 -0.99 -17.34 30.79
N THR A 205 -2.05 -17.25 31.58
CA THR A 205 -3.03 -18.33 31.76
C THR A 205 -3.79 -18.68 30.48
N GLU A 206 -3.85 -17.77 29.51
CA GLU A 206 -4.62 -17.93 28.27
C GLU A 206 -3.73 -18.11 27.03
N GLY A 207 -2.40 -18.03 27.19
CA GLY A 207 -1.46 -18.12 26.08
C GLY A 207 -0.12 -17.44 26.39
N MET A 208 0.31 -16.53 25.51
CA MET A 208 1.57 -15.80 25.62
C MET A 208 1.40 -14.36 25.15
N LYS A 209 2.04 -13.42 25.85
CA LYS A 209 2.17 -12.02 25.43
C LYS A 209 3.55 -11.80 24.85
N LEU A 210 3.61 -11.46 23.57
CA LEU A 210 4.85 -11.16 22.85
C LEU A 210 5.00 -9.64 22.69
N GLU A 211 6.04 -9.06 23.27
CA GLU A 211 6.38 -7.66 23.09
C GLU A 211 7.28 -7.50 21.86
N ASN A 212 6.78 -6.82 20.83
CA ASN A 212 7.48 -6.68 19.55
C ASN A 212 8.52 -5.53 19.63
N ALA A 213 9.68 -5.72 19.00
CA ALA A 213 10.74 -4.69 18.96
C ALA A 213 10.49 -3.62 17.89
N ARG A 214 9.76 -3.95 16.83
CA ARG A 214 9.46 -3.05 15.69
C ARG A 214 7.99 -3.10 15.30
N TYR A 215 7.44 -1.94 14.93
CA TYR A 215 6.05 -1.83 14.49
C TYR A 215 5.76 -2.73 13.27
N GLN A 216 6.70 -2.78 12.33
CA GLN A 216 6.59 -3.55 11.08
C GLN A 216 6.53 -5.07 11.30
N ASN A 217 7.06 -5.58 12.42
CA ASN A 217 7.11 -7.01 12.72
C ASN A 217 5.90 -7.48 13.53
N ARG A 218 5.00 -6.57 13.88
CA ARG A 218 3.86 -6.85 14.75
C ARG A 218 2.81 -7.69 14.03
N VAL A 219 2.46 -8.83 14.61
CA VAL A 219 1.48 -9.76 14.02
C VAL A 219 0.07 -9.41 14.48
N ARG A 220 -0.79 -9.02 13.56
CA ARG A 220 -2.21 -8.76 13.83
C ARG A 220 -3.00 -10.06 13.90
N ARG A 221 -4.18 -10.02 14.54
CA ARG A 221 -5.15 -11.11 14.44
C ARG A 221 -5.42 -11.38 12.97
N SER A 222 -4.99 -12.55 12.51
CA SER A 222 -4.96 -12.90 11.10
C SER A 222 -4.97 -14.41 10.94
N HIS A 223 -4.90 -14.87 9.69
CA HIS A 223 -4.75 -16.29 9.37
C HIS A 223 -3.28 -16.75 9.43
N GLN A 224 -2.35 -15.88 9.82
CA GLN A 224 -0.94 -16.22 9.98
C GLN A 224 -0.71 -17.09 11.21
N VAL A 225 0.25 -18.01 11.09
CA VAL A 225 0.69 -18.89 12.16
C VAL A 225 2.03 -18.40 12.67
N LEU A 226 2.16 -18.22 13.97
CA LEU A 226 3.44 -17.95 14.61
C LEU A 226 4.09 -19.28 14.98
N ILE A 227 5.31 -19.50 14.52
CA ILE A 227 6.17 -20.61 14.95
C ILE A 227 7.19 -20.04 15.93
N MET A 228 7.15 -20.55 17.16
CA MET A 228 7.97 -20.14 18.28
C MET A 228 8.97 -21.24 18.59
N THR A 229 10.26 -20.92 18.62
CA THR A 229 11.34 -21.87 18.93
C THR A 229 11.89 -21.55 20.31
N ASN A 230 11.95 -22.55 21.20
CA ASN A 230 12.56 -22.39 22.52
C ASN A 230 14.10 -22.53 22.47
N THR A 231 14.78 -22.25 23.59
CA THR A 231 16.24 -22.39 23.70
C THR A 231 16.77 -23.82 23.52
N SER A 232 15.92 -24.84 23.65
CA SER A 232 16.27 -26.24 23.37
C SER A 232 16.03 -26.65 21.91
N GLY A 233 15.57 -25.73 21.06
CA GLY A 233 15.32 -25.96 19.63
C GLY A 233 13.98 -26.61 19.30
N GLN A 234 13.06 -26.75 20.27
CA GLN A 234 11.71 -27.26 20.05
C GLN A 234 10.80 -26.15 19.51
N GLU A 235 9.97 -26.50 18.53
CA GLU A 235 9.04 -25.58 17.87
C GLU A 235 7.60 -25.74 18.37
N PHE A 236 6.92 -24.61 18.55
CA PHE A 236 5.54 -24.51 19.01
C PHE A 236 4.76 -23.60 18.06
N THR A 237 3.49 -23.91 17.83
CA THR A 237 2.64 -23.11 16.94
C THR A 237 1.56 -22.36 17.71
N GLY A 238 1.32 -21.11 17.31
CA GLY A 238 0.26 -20.28 17.86
C GLY A 238 -0.29 -19.28 16.86
N ARG A 239 -1.30 -18.53 17.27
CA ARG A 239 -1.99 -17.52 16.46
C ARG A 239 -2.15 -16.24 17.25
N ALA A 240 -2.04 -15.10 16.56
CA ALA A 240 -2.39 -13.82 17.15
C ALA A 240 -3.91 -13.73 17.38
N GLU A 241 -4.32 -13.54 18.63
CA GLU A 241 -5.73 -13.35 19.02
C GLU A 241 -6.08 -11.87 19.13
N GLY A 242 -5.11 -11.05 19.54
CA GLY A 242 -5.26 -9.62 19.74
C GLY A 242 -3.92 -8.90 19.69
N VAL A 243 -3.98 -7.58 19.50
CA VAL A 243 -2.81 -6.70 19.55
C VAL A 243 -3.19 -5.44 20.28
N GLN A 244 -2.36 -5.04 21.25
CA GLN A 244 -2.47 -3.78 21.95
C GLN A 244 -1.08 -3.14 22.03
N GLY A 245 -0.93 -1.99 21.36
CA GLY A 245 0.34 -1.26 21.30
C GLY A 245 1.49 -2.10 20.72
N ARG A 246 2.52 -2.37 21.54
CA ARG A 246 3.67 -3.23 21.22
C ARG A 246 3.43 -4.70 21.51
N VAL A 247 2.36 -5.06 22.20
CA VAL A 247 2.11 -6.42 22.67
C VAL A 247 1.15 -7.15 21.73
N THR A 248 1.52 -8.39 21.36
CA THR A 248 0.69 -9.34 20.63
C THR A 248 0.29 -10.48 21.54
N ASP A 249 -1.01 -10.72 21.68
CA ASP A 249 -1.56 -11.86 22.41
C ASP A 249 -1.56 -13.09 21.49
N ILE A 250 -0.86 -14.13 21.90
CA ILE A 250 -0.69 -15.38 21.15
C ILE A 250 -1.42 -16.50 21.87
N LYS A 251 -2.25 -17.22 21.13
CA LYS A 251 -2.92 -18.44 21.57
C LYS A 251 -2.27 -19.66 20.93
N PHE A 252 -1.90 -20.65 21.73
CA PHE A 252 -1.30 -21.90 21.24
C PHE A 252 -2.34 -22.82 20.60
N ASP A 253 -1.98 -23.50 19.51
CA ASP A 253 -2.89 -24.44 18.84
C ASP A 253 -3.01 -25.78 19.60
N HIS A 254 -1.92 -26.25 20.23
CA HIS A 254 -1.84 -27.57 20.85
C HIS A 254 -1.14 -27.57 22.20
N ALA A 255 0.15 -27.22 22.23
CA ALA A 255 0.99 -27.26 23.43
C ALA A 255 1.48 -25.85 23.77
N ALA A 256 1.45 -25.50 25.05
CA ALA A 256 2.07 -24.29 25.56
C ALA A 256 3.59 -24.37 25.41
N LEU A 257 4.23 -23.22 25.18
CA LEU A 257 5.69 -23.11 25.12
C LEU A 257 6.32 -23.69 26.40
N THR A 258 7.25 -24.63 26.26
CA THR A 258 8.10 -25.10 27.37
C THR A 258 9.51 -24.51 27.21
N GLY A 259 10.08 -23.97 28.29
CA GLY A 259 11.38 -23.29 28.24
C GLY A 259 11.31 -21.82 27.80
N GLU A 260 12.48 -21.18 27.68
CA GLU A 260 12.57 -19.77 27.25
C GLU A 260 12.46 -19.63 25.74
N LEU A 261 11.79 -18.57 25.28
CA LEU A 261 11.63 -18.25 23.87
C LEU A 261 12.96 -17.76 23.27
N ALA A 262 13.44 -18.43 22.23
CA ALA A 262 14.67 -18.06 21.52
C ALA A 262 14.41 -17.33 20.20
N ALA A 263 13.38 -17.75 19.45
CA ALA A 263 13.05 -17.16 18.15
C ALA A 263 11.55 -17.23 17.88
N VAL A 264 11.04 -16.26 17.09
CA VAL A 264 9.68 -16.26 16.56
C VAL A 264 9.76 -16.03 15.06
N ARG A 265 9.07 -16.87 14.29
CA ARG A 265 8.84 -16.66 12.87
C ARG A 265 7.35 -16.64 12.58
N VAL A 266 6.93 -15.85 11.61
CA VAL A 266 5.54 -15.69 11.20
C VAL A 266 5.39 -16.33 9.84
N VAL A 267 4.48 -17.29 9.73
CA VAL A 267 4.23 -18.05 8.50
C VAL A 267 2.81 -17.81 8.00
N GLY A 268 2.68 -17.43 6.74
CA GLY A 268 1.41 -17.25 6.05
C GLY A 268 1.17 -15.82 5.58
N LYS A 269 0.10 -15.65 4.78
CA LYS A 269 -0.22 -14.35 4.16
C LYS A 269 -0.89 -13.40 5.17
N GLU A 270 -0.37 -12.18 5.22
CA GLU A 270 -0.96 -11.07 5.98
C GLU A 270 -2.39 -10.77 5.50
N GLU A 271 -3.26 -10.31 6.40
CA GLU A 271 -4.58 -9.84 5.99
C GLU A 271 -4.48 -8.58 5.13
N LEU A 272 -5.45 -8.42 4.22
CA LEU A 272 -5.56 -7.23 3.39
C LEU A 272 -5.81 -5.99 4.26
N THR A 273 -5.05 -4.94 3.97
CA THR A 273 -5.25 -3.60 4.50
C THR A 273 -6.61 -3.03 4.06
N ASN A 274 -7.09 -1.98 4.75
CA ASN A 274 -8.33 -1.30 4.36
C ASN A 274 -8.30 -0.76 2.93
N SER A 275 -7.12 -0.33 2.45
CA SER A 275 -6.93 0.14 1.08
C SER A 275 -7.04 -1.02 0.07
N GLU A 276 -6.39 -2.16 0.34
CA GLU A 276 -6.48 -3.35 -0.51
C GLU A 276 -7.92 -3.91 -0.55
N LYS A 277 -8.62 -3.94 0.60
CA LYS A 277 -10.03 -4.32 0.68
C LYS A 277 -10.92 -3.39 -0.16
N ALA A 278 -10.68 -2.07 -0.08
CA ALA A 278 -11.43 -1.08 -0.87
C ALA A 278 -11.18 -1.21 -2.38
N ARG A 279 -9.94 -1.49 -2.77
CA ARG A 279 -9.56 -1.74 -4.17
C ARG A 279 -10.22 -3.01 -4.70
N ASP A 280 -10.21 -4.09 -3.93
CA ASP A 280 -10.84 -5.36 -4.30
C ASP A 280 -12.36 -5.23 -4.43
N GLU A 281 -12.99 -4.51 -3.50
CA GLU A 281 -14.41 -4.15 -3.60
C GLU A 281 -14.72 -3.31 -4.84
N PHE A 282 -13.90 -2.29 -5.12
CA PHE A 282 -14.05 -1.46 -6.32
C PHE A 282 -13.99 -2.30 -7.60
N MET A 283 -13.02 -3.20 -7.73
CA MET A 283 -12.90 -4.10 -8.88
C MET A 283 -14.08 -5.05 -9.00
N LEU A 284 -14.51 -5.63 -7.87
CA LEU A 284 -15.64 -6.54 -7.84
C LEU A 284 -16.92 -5.87 -8.34
N ARG A 285 -17.21 -4.67 -7.84
CA ARG A 285 -18.39 -3.89 -8.22
C ARG A 285 -18.32 -3.41 -9.67
N ALA A 286 -17.12 -3.08 -10.17
CA ALA A 286 -16.92 -2.77 -11.58
C ALA A 286 -17.24 -3.95 -12.48
N LEU A 287 -16.74 -5.14 -12.14
CA LEU A 287 -16.98 -6.38 -12.91
C LEU A 287 -18.45 -6.82 -12.89
N ARG A 288 -19.20 -6.45 -11.84
CA ARG A 288 -20.66 -6.65 -11.75
C ARG A 288 -21.47 -5.62 -12.54
N GLY A 289 -20.84 -4.58 -13.06
CA GLY A 289 -21.53 -3.45 -13.70
C GLY A 289 -22.31 -2.57 -12.72
N GLU A 290 -22.10 -2.72 -11.41
CA GLU A 290 -22.71 -1.86 -10.38
C GLU A 290 -22.12 -0.44 -10.39
N LEU A 291 -20.92 -0.31 -10.92
CA LEU A 291 -20.25 0.97 -11.10
C LEU A 291 -19.61 1.06 -12.47
N LYS A 292 -19.59 2.28 -13.01
CA LYS A 292 -18.90 2.61 -14.25
C LYS A 292 -17.64 3.39 -13.91
N ILE A 293 -16.49 2.78 -14.14
CA ILE A 293 -15.18 3.34 -13.75
C ILE A 293 -14.96 4.73 -14.36
N THR A 294 -15.42 4.91 -15.60
CA THR A 294 -15.32 6.20 -16.30
C THR A 294 -16.24 7.28 -15.73
N ASP A 295 -17.10 7.03 -14.73
CA ASP A 295 -17.87 8.10 -14.08
C ASP A 295 -16.97 9.05 -13.29
N ALA A 296 -15.82 8.57 -12.82
CA ALA A 296 -14.85 9.38 -12.12
C ALA A 296 -13.99 10.21 -13.08
N ARG A 297 -14.10 11.54 -12.99
CA ARG A 297 -13.35 12.52 -13.80
C ARG A 297 -11.85 12.26 -13.81
N PHE A 298 -11.25 12.05 -12.64
CA PHE A 298 -9.81 11.84 -12.52
C PHE A 298 -9.35 10.48 -13.06
N ILE A 299 -10.21 9.46 -13.05
CA ILE A 299 -9.89 8.21 -13.74
C ILE A 299 -9.84 8.43 -15.25
N ARG A 300 -10.75 9.24 -15.81
CA ARG A 300 -10.71 9.59 -17.24
C ARG A 300 -9.46 10.39 -17.60
N LEU A 301 -9.14 11.44 -16.84
CA LEU A 301 -7.95 12.28 -17.06
C LEU A 301 -6.64 11.46 -17.09
N LEU A 302 -6.56 10.41 -16.27
CA LEU A 302 -5.36 9.58 -16.16
C LEU A 302 -5.30 8.43 -17.17
N TRP A 303 -6.35 7.62 -17.27
CA TRP A 303 -6.32 6.37 -18.01
C TRP A 303 -7.16 6.33 -19.29
N PHE A 304 -8.10 7.26 -19.46
CA PHE A 304 -9.02 7.31 -20.60
C PHE A 304 -9.05 8.69 -21.28
N MET A 305 -7.91 9.39 -21.31
CA MET A 305 -7.85 10.78 -21.77
C MET A 305 -8.31 10.93 -23.23
N GLY A 306 -9.48 11.57 -23.42
CA GLY A 306 -10.07 11.87 -24.72
C GLY A 306 -9.93 13.35 -25.13
N PRO A 307 -10.62 13.78 -26.19
CA PRO A 307 -10.63 15.17 -26.65
C PRO A 307 -11.20 16.15 -25.61
N GLU A 308 -12.24 15.73 -24.87
CA GLU A 308 -12.87 16.56 -23.82
C GLU A 308 -11.89 16.81 -22.67
N GLU A 309 -11.26 15.76 -22.15
CA GLU A 309 -10.25 15.85 -21.10
C GLU A 309 -9.03 16.69 -21.52
N ARG A 310 -8.59 16.58 -22.78
CA ARG A 310 -7.51 17.42 -23.32
C ARG A 310 -7.91 18.87 -23.42
N GLY A 311 -9.14 19.15 -23.86
CA GLY A 311 -9.69 20.50 -23.89
C GLY A 311 -9.71 21.10 -22.49
N GLU A 312 -10.14 20.34 -21.49
CA GLU A 312 -10.16 20.73 -20.09
C GLU A 312 -8.78 21.08 -19.54
N LEU A 313 -7.75 20.26 -19.81
CA LEU A 313 -6.37 20.53 -19.40
C LEU A 313 -5.71 21.69 -20.18
N ALA A 314 -6.23 22.01 -21.36
CA ALA A 314 -5.74 23.11 -22.19
C ALA A 314 -6.37 24.46 -21.84
N LEU A 315 -7.43 24.49 -21.02
CA LEU A 315 -8.07 25.74 -20.61
C LEU A 315 -7.08 26.60 -19.80
N PRO A 316 -7.00 27.91 -20.08
CA PRO A 316 -6.17 28.79 -19.29
C PRO A 316 -6.70 28.84 -17.85
N ALA A 317 -5.78 28.67 -16.90
CA ALA A 317 -6.09 28.76 -15.48
C ALA A 317 -6.71 30.11 -15.13
N THR A 318 -8.00 30.11 -14.80
CA THR A 318 -8.68 31.27 -14.25
C THR A 318 -8.26 31.43 -12.78
N ARG A 319 -7.82 32.64 -12.44
CA ARG A 319 -7.38 32.98 -11.08
C ARG A 319 -8.59 33.08 -10.15
N GLY A 320 -8.50 32.46 -8.97
CA GLY A 320 -9.13 33.04 -7.78
C GLY A 320 -8.45 34.37 -7.45
N THR A 321 -9.15 35.30 -6.81
CA THR A 321 -8.63 36.63 -6.46
C THR A 321 -7.45 36.50 -5.48
N ILE A 322 -6.23 36.29 -5.96
CA ILE A 322 -5.04 36.13 -5.08
C ILE A 322 -4.78 37.47 -4.40
N SER A 323 -5.05 37.51 -3.10
CA SER A 323 -4.60 38.56 -2.20
C SER A 323 -3.21 38.19 -1.68
N THR A 324 -2.23 39.03 -1.98
CA THR A 324 -0.88 39.12 -1.38
C THR A 324 0.22 38.14 -1.82
N ARG A 325 1.43 38.70 -1.95
CA ARG A 325 2.68 37.93 -2.05
C ARG A 325 2.89 37.21 -0.72
N VAL A 326 2.86 35.89 -0.69
CA VAL A 326 3.27 35.11 0.49
C VAL A 326 4.75 35.37 0.74
N PRO A 327 5.15 35.98 1.88
CA PRO A 327 6.54 36.33 2.14
C PRO A 327 7.47 35.11 2.13
N GLY A 328 8.55 35.21 1.36
CA GLY A 328 9.63 34.22 1.35
C GLY A 328 9.43 33.00 0.47
N LEU A 329 8.40 32.96 -0.39
CA LEU A 329 8.35 32.02 -1.51
C LEU A 329 9.15 32.56 -2.72
N ASN A 330 9.90 31.68 -3.38
CA ASN A 330 10.58 32.02 -4.63
C ASN A 330 9.63 31.97 -5.84
N MET A 331 10.11 32.32 -7.03
CA MET A 331 9.28 32.39 -8.24
C MET A 331 8.69 31.03 -8.67
N SER A 332 9.42 29.92 -8.54
CA SER A 332 8.90 28.58 -8.90
C SER A 332 7.83 28.12 -7.92
N GLN A 333 8.02 28.38 -6.63
CA GLN A 333 7.04 28.10 -5.57
C GLN A 333 5.78 28.96 -5.74
N MET A 334 5.93 30.25 -6.03
CA MET A 334 4.80 31.14 -6.30
C MET A 334 4.00 30.71 -7.53
N ARG A 335 4.68 30.26 -8.60
CA ARG A 335 4.00 29.73 -9.78
C ARG A 335 3.22 28.46 -9.45
N THR A 336 3.82 27.58 -8.66
CA THR A 336 3.18 26.34 -8.19
C THR A 336 1.95 26.65 -7.34
N LEU A 337 2.07 27.55 -6.36
CA LEU A 337 0.96 28.02 -5.52
C LEU A 337 -0.20 28.53 -6.38
N ASN A 338 0.08 29.40 -7.35
CA ASN A 338 -0.93 29.94 -8.27
C ASN A 338 -1.65 28.84 -9.06
N ARG A 339 -0.96 27.77 -9.47
CA ARG A 339 -1.60 26.63 -10.14
C ARG A 339 -2.45 25.83 -9.17
N MET A 340 -1.96 25.58 -7.96
CA MET A 340 -2.70 24.88 -6.92
C MET A 340 -4.02 25.58 -6.59
N THR A 341 -4.05 26.91 -6.54
CA THR A 341 -5.26 27.67 -6.20
C THR A 341 -6.10 28.12 -7.41
N SER A 342 -5.65 27.82 -8.63
CA SER A 342 -6.40 28.06 -9.86
C SER A 342 -7.54 27.05 -10.10
N THR A 343 -8.22 27.17 -11.24
CA THR A 343 -9.20 26.19 -11.73
C THR A 343 -8.62 24.92 -12.36
N MET A 344 -7.28 24.78 -12.47
CA MET A 344 -6.67 23.56 -13.06
C MET A 344 -7.02 22.30 -12.23
N PRO A 345 -7.51 21.21 -12.85
CA PRO A 345 -7.90 20.01 -12.11
C PRO A 345 -6.73 19.20 -11.58
N ILE A 346 -5.62 19.13 -12.32
CA ILE A 346 -4.44 18.37 -11.94
C ILE A 346 -3.24 19.30 -11.97
N VAL A 347 -2.48 19.33 -10.88
CA VAL A 347 -1.19 19.99 -10.78
C VAL A 347 -0.16 18.96 -10.39
N ILE A 348 0.89 18.80 -11.18
CA ILE A 348 2.02 17.94 -10.83
C ILE A 348 3.20 18.84 -10.49
N VAL A 349 3.85 18.55 -9.38
CA VAL A 349 4.99 19.32 -8.89
C VAL A 349 6.15 18.36 -8.70
N GLN A 350 7.16 18.55 -9.53
CA GLN A 350 8.45 17.94 -9.34
C GLN A 350 9.32 18.85 -8.49
N GLY A 351 9.87 18.31 -7.43
CA GLY A 351 10.97 18.93 -6.70
C GLY A 351 11.76 17.86 -6.02
N GLU A 352 12.96 18.18 -5.55
CA GLU A 352 13.73 17.25 -4.72
C GLU A 352 13.10 17.13 -3.31
N CYS A 353 12.87 15.90 -2.83
CA CYS A 353 12.65 15.54 -1.42
C CYS A 353 13.93 14.92 -0.87
N PRO A 354 14.81 15.63 -0.14
CA PRO A 354 14.49 16.28 1.13
C PRO A 354 15.00 17.74 1.18
N PRO A 355 14.67 18.60 2.19
CA PRO A 355 14.41 20.06 2.12
C PRO A 355 15.45 20.94 1.45
N GLY A 356 15.62 20.74 0.16
CA GLY A 356 16.14 21.73 -0.74
C GLY A 356 15.03 22.67 -1.13
N THR A 357 14.01 22.17 -1.80
CA THR A 357 13.24 23.01 -2.73
C THR A 357 11.97 23.65 -2.17
N GLY A 358 11.65 23.35 -0.90
CA GLY A 358 10.52 23.94 -0.18
C GLY A 358 9.13 23.44 -0.59
N LYS A 359 9.00 22.17 -1.04
CA LYS A 359 7.69 21.53 -1.33
C LYS A 359 6.69 21.71 -0.18
N THR A 360 7.08 21.30 1.02
CA THR A 360 6.25 21.44 2.23
C THR A 360 5.84 22.89 2.45
N ARG A 361 6.73 23.85 2.20
CA ARG A 361 6.42 25.28 2.31
C ARG A 361 5.37 25.72 1.28
N THR A 362 5.45 25.22 0.04
CA THR A 362 4.44 25.47 -1.00
C THR A 362 3.10 24.84 -0.65
N ILE A 363 3.09 23.60 -0.14
CA ILE A 363 1.88 22.93 0.34
C ILE A 363 1.24 23.73 1.49
N SER A 364 2.04 24.17 2.47
CA SER A 364 1.55 24.97 3.59
C SER A 364 1.02 26.33 3.17
N ALA A 365 1.61 26.98 2.17
CA ALA A 365 1.09 28.23 1.63
C ALA A 365 -0.27 28.05 0.94
N ALA A 366 -0.45 26.96 0.18
CA ALA A 366 -1.75 26.64 -0.41
C ALA A 366 -2.80 26.29 0.65
N ALA A 367 -2.38 25.58 1.70
CA ALA A 367 -3.23 25.25 2.84
C ALA A 367 -3.72 26.52 3.56
N ALA A 368 -2.84 27.51 3.80
CA ALA A 368 -3.24 28.80 4.38
C ALA A 368 -4.30 29.51 3.53
N GLU A 369 -4.11 29.56 2.20
CA GLU A 369 -5.08 30.19 1.29
C GLU A 369 -6.43 29.44 1.29
N TRP A 370 -6.42 28.11 1.38
CA TRP A 370 -7.66 27.34 1.47
C TRP A 370 -8.35 27.49 2.84
N GLU A 371 -7.60 27.63 3.93
CA GLU A 371 -8.17 27.94 5.24
C GLU A 371 -8.89 29.29 5.23
N GLU A 372 -8.22 30.34 4.73
CA GLU A 372 -8.79 31.70 4.64
C GLU A 372 -10.08 31.74 3.80
N ASN A 373 -10.13 30.93 2.73
CA ASN A 373 -11.29 30.82 1.85
C ASN A 373 -12.30 29.75 2.29
N ALA A 374 -12.14 29.15 3.48
CA ALA A 374 -12.96 28.05 3.99
C ALA A 374 -13.13 26.87 3.00
N SER A 375 -12.12 26.65 2.16
CA SER A 375 -12.08 25.62 1.13
C SER A 375 -11.58 24.30 1.73
N PRO A 376 -12.39 23.23 1.74
CA PRO A 376 -11.98 21.97 2.31
C PRO A 376 -10.87 21.30 1.48
N ALA A 377 -9.87 20.77 2.17
CA ALA A 377 -8.71 20.14 1.56
C ALA A 377 -8.21 18.96 2.39
N TRP A 378 -7.82 17.90 1.70
CA TRP A 378 -7.16 16.73 2.28
C TRP A 378 -5.72 16.67 1.80
N ILE A 379 -4.78 16.62 2.73
CA ILE A 379 -3.35 16.48 2.44
C ILE A 379 -2.92 15.08 2.87
N VAL A 380 -2.45 14.28 1.92
CA VAL A 380 -2.07 12.90 2.15
C VAL A 380 -0.65 12.61 1.70
N ALA A 381 -0.05 11.58 2.29
CA ALA A 381 1.23 11.04 1.85
C ALA A 381 1.24 9.51 2.02
N GLN A 382 2.28 8.85 1.51
CA GLN A 382 2.48 7.41 1.66
C GLN A 382 2.79 7.01 3.12
N SER A 383 3.54 7.84 3.85
CA SER A 383 3.99 7.53 5.21
C SER A 383 3.48 8.55 6.23
N ASN A 384 3.27 8.09 7.47
CA ASN A 384 2.91 8.98 8.58
C ASN A 384 4.01 10.01 8.88
N VAL A 385 5.28 9.69 8.60
CA VAL A 385 6.41 10.62 8.80
C VAL A 385 6.30 11.82 7.86
N ALA A 386 5.99 11.59 6.57
CA ALA A 386 5.76 12.67 5.62
C ALA A 386 4.56 13.55 6.04
N VAL A 387 3.46 12.93 6.48
CA VAL A 387 2.29 13.65 7.00
C VAL A 387 2.64 14.51 8.21
N LYS A 388 3.41 13.97 9.16
CA LYS A 388 3.89 14.67 10.34
C LYS A 388 4.72 15.91 9.97
N ASN A 389 5.64 15.79 9.02
CA ASN A 389 6.53 16.89 8.62
C ASN A 389 5.72 18.07 8.05
N ILE A 390 4.67 17.79 7.27
CA ILE A 390 3.73 18.82 6.81
C ILE A 390 2.97 19.42 7.99
N ALA A 391 2.43 18.58 8.88
CA ALA A 391 1.67 19.02 10.04
C ALA A 391 2.46 19.97 10.96
N GLN A 392 3.75 19.68 11.21
CA GLN A 392 4.61 20.56 11.99
C GLN A 392 4.75 21.94 11.34
N LYS A 393 4.90 22.00 10.01
CA LYS A 393 4.94 23.29 9.31
C LYS A 393 3.61 24.04 9.30
N LEU A 394 2.49 23.33 9.22
CA LEU A 394 1.18 23.98 9.36
C LEU A 394 1.00 24.57 10.77
N ALA A 395 1.43 23.85 11.80
CA ALA A 395 1.35 24.32 13.19
C ALA A 395 2.25 25.55 13.45
N GLU A 396 3.47 25.55 12.91
CA GLU A 396 4.37 26.72 12.99
C GLU A 396 3.78 27.98 12.33
N LEU A 397 2.95 27.80 11.29
CA LEU A 397 2.28 28.90 10.58
C LEU A 397 0.93 29.29 11.20
N GLY A 398 0.50 28.61 12.26
CA GLY A 398 -0.78 28.87 12.92
C GLY A 398 -2.01 28.47 12.11
N ILE A 399 -1.86 27.58 11.13
CA ILE A 399 -2.96 27.07 10.29
C ILE A 399 -3.80 26.09 11.10
N THR A 400 -5.12 26.16 11.00
CA THR A 400 -6.04 25.23 11.66
C THR A 400 -6.21 23.96 10.82
N PHE A 401 -5.73 22.83 11.33
CA PHE A 401 -5.87 21.53 10.68
C PHE A 401 -6.14 20.41 11.69
N LYS A 402 -6.45 19.22 11.19
CA LYS A 402 -6.48 17.98 11.99
C LYS A 402 -5.72 16.87 11.30
N ILE A 403 -5.13 15.96 12.06
CA ILE A 403 -4.44 14.77 11.56
C ILE A 403 -5.24 13.54 11.96
N VAL A 404 -5.60 12.70 10.99
CA VAL A 404 -6.24 11.41 11.25
C VAL A 404 -5.21 10.30 11.17
N VAL A 405 -4.94 9.65 12.30
CA VAL A 405 -3.94 8.57 12.41
C VAL A 405 -4.59 7.29 12.89
N SER A 406 -4.19 6.16 12.33
CA SER A 406 -4.64 4.85 12.83
C SER A 406 -4.16 4.64 14.27
N LYS A 407 -5.08 4.23 15.15
CA LYS A 407 -4.77 3.83 16.55
C LYS A 407 -3.54 2.94 16.63
N GLU A 408 -3.49 1.98 15.70
CA GLU A 408 -2.47 0.96 15.63
C GLU A 408 -1.06 1.51 15.43
N PHE A 409 -0.93 2.60 14.68
CA PHE A 409 0.34 3.29 14.44
C PHE A 409 0.68 4.21 15.61
N TYR A 410 -0.30 4.88 16.21
CA TYR A 410 -0.04 5.88 17.25
C TYR A 410 0.45 5.28 18.58
N VAL A 411 -0.31 4.32 19.13
CA VAL A 411 -0.17 3.87 20.53
C VAL A 411 1.15 3.10 20.74
N GLU A 412 1.92 3.52 21.75
CA GLU A 412 3.20 2.95 22.20
C GLU A 412 4.36 2.95 21.18
N TRP A 413 4.13 3.28 19.92
CA TRP A 413 5.17 3.28 18.88
C TRP A 413 5.73 4.67 18.60
N TYR A 414 4.85 5.66 18.45
CA TYR A 414 5.22 6.95 17.89
C TYR A 414 4.64 8.14 18.66
N GLU A 415 4.11 7.97 19.87
CA GLU A 415 3.56 9.08 20.67
C GLU A 415 4.53 10.27 20.78
N HIS A 416 5.81 9.97 21.02
CA HIS A 416 6.89 10.96 21.10
C HIS A 416 7.11 11.76 19.81
N ILE A 417 6.73 11.24 18.64
CA ILE A 417 6.94 11.97 17.37
C ILE A 417 5.92 13.10 17.18
N TYR A 418 4.79 13.06 17.87
CA TYR A 418 3.69 14.03 17.70
C TYR A 418 3.66 15.15 18.75
N GLY A 419 4.52 15.14 19.77
CA GLY A 419 4.43 16.03 20.94
C GLY A 419 3.94 17.47 20.66
N PRO A 420 4.58 18.26 19.79
CA PRO A 420 4.15 19.65 19.51
C PRO A 420 2.80 19.79 18.79
N ILE A 421 2.33 18.73 18.14
CA ILE A 421 1.14 18.70 17.28
C ILE A 421 0.06 17.72 17.78
N GLU A 422 0.21 17.17 18.98
CA GLU A 422 -0.70 16.19 19.56
C GLU A 422 -2.14 16.73 19.69
N ASN A 423 -2.30 18.02 19.97
CA ASN A 423 -3.62 18.69 20.03
C ASN A 423 -4.38 18.71 18.69
N PHE A 424 -3.70 18.47 17.57
CA PHE A 424 -4.31 18.39 16.24
C PHE A 424 -4.61 16.95 15.82
N LEU A 425 -4.17 15.96 16.59
CA LEU A 425 -4.31 14.54 16.25
C LEU A 425 -5.68 14.00 16.66
N ILE A 426 -6.28 13.22 15.78
CA ILE A 426 -7.49 12.44 16.01
C ILE A 426 -7.15 10.99 15.69
N ARG A 427 -7.28 10.10 16.67
CA ARG A 427 -7.07 8.68 16.44
C ARG A 427 -8.32 8.03 15.86
N THR A 428 -8.13 7.03 15.01
CA THR A 428 -9.27 6.34 14.38
C THR A 428 -10.22 5.66 15.37
N ASP A 429 -9.78 5.35 16.59
CA ASP A 429 -10.64 4.81 17.66
C ASP A 429 -11.31 5.88 18.53
N GLU A 430 -10.90 7.14 18.42
CA GLU A 430 -11.59 8.29 19.02
C GLU A 430 -12.72 8.80 18.12
N LEU A 431 -12.73 8.36 16.86
CA LEU A 431 -13.84 8.52 15.92
C LEU A 431 -15.01 7.61 16.34
N MET A 432 -15.53 7.82 17.54
CA MET A 432 -16.73 7.19 18.06
C MET A 432 -17.71 8.29 18.46
N GLY A 433 -18.87 8.31 17.83
CA GLY A 433 -19.87 9.34 18.09
C GLY A 433 -20.73 9.62 16.88
N ASP A 434 -21.71 10.49 17.08
CA ASP A 434 -22.51 11.07 16.02
C ASP A 434 -21.74 12.20 15.30
N GLU A 435 -22.31 12.70 14.20
CA GLU A 435 -21.74 13.79 13.39
C GLU A 435 -21.37 15.02 14.24
N ARG A 436 -22.11 15.30 15.32
CA ARG A 436 -21.85 16.42 16.24
C ARG A 436 -20.55 16.23 17.02
N GLY A 437 -20.27 15.02 17.49
CA GLY A 437 -19.00 14.68 18.13
C GLY A 437 -17.81 14.90 17.20
N ILE A 438 -17.93 14.48 15.95
CA ILE A 438 -16.88 14.70 14.94
C ILE A 438 -16.72 16.19 14.63
N ALA A 439 -17.81 16.93 14.45
CA ALA A 439 -17.76 18.37 14.20
C ALA A 439 -17.05 19.12 15.33
N HIS A 440 -17.28 18.71 16.59
CA HIS A 440 -16.57 19.25 17.75
C HIS A 440 -15.07 18.91 17.72
N MET A 441 -14.71 17.66 17.40
CA MET A 441 -13.30 17.24 17.29
C MET A 441 -12.55 17.96 16.16
N LEU A 442 -13.23 18.20 15.03
CA LEU A 442 -12.68 19.00 13.93
C LEU A 442 -12.46 20.45 14.34
N ASN A 443 -13.26 20.98 15.26
CA ASN A 443 -13.15 22.35 15.78
C ASN A 443 -13.05 23.41 14.67
N GLY A 444 -13.89 23.27 13.64
CA GLY A 444 -13.90 24.16 12.48
C GLY A 444 -12.78 23.95 11.46
N ALA A 445 -11.87 23.00 11.68
CA ALA A 445 -10.81 22.69 10.72
C ALA A 445 -11.40 22.24 9.36
N ARG A 446 -10.92 22.86 8.28
CA ARG A 446 -11.24 22.50 6.89
C ARG A 446 -10.11 21.73 6.20
N ILE A 447 -8.97 21.63 6.87
CA ILE A 447 -7.77 20.95 6.36
C ILE A 447 -7.56 19.69 7.20
N VAL A 448 -7.54 18.54 6.53
CA VAL A 448 -7.32 17.25 7.19
C VAL A 448 -6.12 16.54 6.57
N LEU A 449 -5.22 16.07 7.43
CA LEU A 449 -4.00 15.37 7.10
C LEU A 449 -4.14 13.88 7.41
N SER A 450 -3.73 12.99 6.52
CA SER A 450 -3.73 11.55 6.80
C SER A 450 -2.83 10.78 5.82
N THR A 451 -2.64 9.46 6.01
CA THR A 451 -2.02 8.65 4.94
C THR A 451 -3.03 8.37 3.83
N LEU A 452 -2.56 8.09 2.60
CA LEU A 452 -3.46 7.70 1.51
C LEU A 452 -4.32 6.48 1.89
N SER A 453 -3.74 5.52 2.61
CA SER A 453 -4.44 4.32 3.07
C SER A 453 -5.58 4.63 4.05
N THR A 454 -5.43 5.69 4.86
CA THR A 454 -6.42 6.13 5.85
C THR A 454 -7.71 6.58 5.18
N LEU A 455 -7.67 7.19 3.99
CA LEU A 455 -8.88 7.56 3.23
C LEU A 455 -9.77 6.37 2.87
N SER A 456 -9.18 5.17 2.84
CA SER A 456 -9.91 3.92 2.65
C SER A 456 -10.38 3.31 3.97
N ASN A 457 -10.33 3.98 5.11
CA ASN A 457 -10.86 3.42 6.35
C ASN A 457 -12.40 3.52 6.39
N PRO A 458 -13.15 2.40 6.49
CA PRO A 458 -14.62 2.45 6.60
C PRO A 458 -15.12 3.23 7.83
N GLY A 459 -14.34 3.30 8.90
CA GLY A 459 -14.69 4.08 10.08
C GLY A 459 -14.88 5.57 9.78
N LEU A 460 -14.13 6.13 8.82
CA LEU A 460 -14.29 7.53 8.40
C LEU A 460 -15.61 7.75 7.66
N ASP A 461 -16.02 6.79 6.84
CA ASP A 461 -17.30 6.82 6.13
C ASP A 461 -18.47 6.74 7.12
N GLN A 462 -18.35 5.91 8.16
CA GLN A 462 -19.40 5.70 9.16
C GLN A 462 -19.65 6.92 10.05
N VAL A 463 -18.61 7.68 10.36
CA VAL A 463 -18.72 8.86 11.25
C VAL A 463 -19.03 10.16 10.51
N GLY A 464 -19.18 10.11 9.19
CA GLY A 464 -19.61 11.26 8.40
C GLY A 464 -18.54 12.36 8.25
N ILE A 465 -17.25 12.03 8.39
CA ILE A 465 -16.19 13.07 8.35
C ILE A 465 -16.06 13.72 6.96
N PHE A 466 -16.37 12.97 5.90
CA PHE A 466 -16.29 13.46 4.51
C PHE A 466 -17.46 14.37 4.14
N GLU A 467 -18.54 14.36 4.91
CA GLU A 467 -19.67 15.27 4.81
C GLU A 467 -19.33 16.61 5.46
N LEU A 468 -18.57 16.58 6.56
CA LEU A 468 -18.09 17.77 7.27
C LEU A 468 -16.90 18.45 6.57
N VAL A 469 -15.97 17.65 6.05
CA VAL A 469 -14.82 18.10 5.25
C VAL A 469 -14.77 17.29 3.95
N PRO A 470 -15.52 17.69 2.92
CA PRO A 470 -15.50 17.03 1.62
C PRO A 470 -14.11 16.98 1.00
N VAL A 471 -13.79 15.86 0.35
CA VAL A 471 -12.55 15.71 -0.40
C VAL A 471 -12.72 16.43 -1.74
N GLU A 472 -12.69 17.77 -1.73
CA GLU A 472 -12.71 18.63 -2.91
C GLU A 472 -11.33 18.82 -3.52
N ARG A 473 -10.34 19.03 -2.66
CA ARG A 473 -8.93 19.23 -3.02
C ARG A 473 -8.10 18.15 -2.35
N LEU A 474 -7.39 17.36 -3.13
CA LEU A 474 -6.49 16.32 -2.64
C LEU A 474 -5.04 16.69 -2.97
N VAL A 475 -4.23 16.94 -1.94
CA VAL A 475 -2.78 17.09 -2.10
C VAL A 475 -2.14 15.77 -1.74
N VAL A 476 -1.27 15.26 -2.60
CA VAL A 476 -0.53 14.02 -2.38
C VAL A 476 0.95 14.34 -2.36
N ASP A 477 1.58 14.26 -1.19
CA ASP A 477 3.03 14.35 -1.05
C ASP A 477 3.69 12.96 -1.19
N GLU A 478 4.95 12.96 -1.60
CA GLU A 478 5.71 11.74 -1.97
C GLU A 478 5.00 10.89 -3.03
N ALA A 479 4.29 11.52 -3.96
CA ALA A 479 3.51 10.86 -5.00
C ALA A 479 4.34 10.01 -5.97
N SER A 480 5.67 10.22 -6.05
CA SER A 480 6.59 9.37 -6.82
C SER A 480 6.76 7.97 -6.20
N GLN A 481 6.49 7.82 -4.89
CA GLN A 481 6.57 6.56 -4.16
C GLN A 481 5.25 5.78 -4.14
N ILE A 482 4.20 6.32 -4.78
CA ILE A 482 2.85 5.73 -4.77
C ILE A 482 2.54 5.18 -6.16
N ASN A 483 2.06 3.94 -6.22
CA ASN A 483 1.58 3.38 -7.47
C ASN A 483 0.33 4.13 -7.94
N ALA A 484 0.28 4.52 -9.21
CA ALA A 484 -0.85 5.26 -9.77
C ALA A 484 -2.19 4.53 -9.58
N PHE A 485 -2.19 3.20 -9.57
CA PHE A 485 -3.40 2.41 -9.35
C PHE A 485 -3.95 2.49 -7.93
N ASP A 486 -3.14 2.84 -6.93
CA ASP A 486 -3.61 3.01 -5.54
C ASP A 486 -4.54 4.22 -5.39
N PHE A 487 -4.58 5.11 -6.39
CA PHE A 487 -5.53 6.22 -6.40
C PHE A 487 -6.87 5.88 -7.05
N MET A 488 -6.99 4.79 -7.81
CA MET A 488 -8.16 4.57 -8.67
C MET A 488 -9.46 4.39 -7.86
N HIS A 489 -9.45 3.57 -6.80
CA HIS A 489 -10.62 3.41 -5.93
C HIS A 489 -10.91 4.67 -5.11
N ILE A 490 -9.89 5.45 -4.76
CA ILE A 490 -10.04 6.76 -4.09
C ILE A 490 -10.74 7.77 -5.00
N PHE A 491 -10.32 7.89 -6.26
CA PHE A 491 -10.96 8.79 -7.24
C PHE A 491 -12.40 8.40 -7.51
N PHE A 492 -12.70 7.10 -7.55
CA PHE A 492 -14.07 6.65 -7.69
C PHE A 492 -14.91 6.93 -6.44
N LYS A 493 -14.36 6.68 -5.25
CA LYS A 493 -15.01 6.97 -3.97
C LYS A 493 -15.44 8.43 -3.89
N PHE A 494 -14.52 9.36 -4.17
CA PHE A 494 -14.76 10.79 -4.09
C PHE A 494 -15.19 11.45 -5.41
N ARG A 495 -15.64 10.68 -6.41
CA ARG A 495 -15.95 11.18 -7.77
C ARG A 495 -16.95 12.35 -7.85
N ARG A 496 -17.75 12.55 -6.80
CA ARG A 496 -18.77 13.63 -6.72
C ARG A 496 -18.26 14.89 -6.03
N SER A 497 -17.29 14.77 -5.13
CA SER A 497 -16.73 15.91 -4.38
C SER A 497 -15.40 16.36 -4.94
N LEU A 498 -14.58 15.44 -5.48
CA LEU A 498 -13.21 15.74 -5.90
C LEU A 498 -13.19 16.63 -7.13
N GLU A 499 -12.60 17.81 -6.96
CA GLU A 499 -12.52 18.87 -7.97
C GLU A 499 -11.09 19.11 -8.45
N LYS A 500 -10.10 18.87 -7.56
CA LYS A 500 -8.69 19.15 -7.82
C LYS A 500 -7.77 18.15 -7.13
N ILE A 501 -6.67 17.79 -7.81
CA ILE A 501 -5.58 17.00 -7.25
C ILE A 501 -4.23 17.69 -7.51
N CYS A 502 -3.39 17.76 -6.47
CA CYS A 502 -2.03 18.26 -6.56
C CYS A 502 -1.05 17.15 -6.14
N PHE A 503 -0.20 16.68 -7.04
CA PHE A 503 0.81 15.67 -6.76
C PHE A 503 2.18 16.32 -6.56
N PHE A 504 2.83 16.01 -5.44
CA PHE A 504 4.19 16.43 -5.11
C PHE A 504 5.08 15.20 -5.01
N GLY A 505 6.26 15.25 -5.63
CA GLY A 505 7.17 14.11 -5.61
C GLY A 505 8.43 14.39 -6.42
N ASP A 506 9.27 13.36 -6.52
CA ASP A 506 10.43 13.40 -7.40
C ASP A 506 10.62 12.04 -8.10
N PRO A 507 10.42 11.95 -9.43
CA PRO A 507 10.69 10.72 -10.16
C PRO A 507 12.17 10.34 -10.21
N MET A 508 13.09 11.25 -9.84
CA MET A 508 14.53 10.96 -9.77
C MET A 508 14.97 10.37 -8.43
N GLN A 509 14.03 10.14 -7.49
CA GLN A 509 14.29 9.54 -6.18
C GLN A 509 13.74 8.12 -6.10
N LEU A 510 13.41 7.63 -4.88
CA LEU A 510 12.88 6.29 -4.73
C LEU A 510 11.56 6.13 -5.52
N PRO A 511 11.45 5.03 -6.30
CA PRO A 511 10.25 4.71 -7.04
C PRO A 511 9.15 4.17 -6.12
N PRO A 512 7.97 3.81 -6.66
CA PRO A 512 6.95 3.13 -5.89
C PRO A 512 7.47 1.86 -5.20
N TYR A 513 7.08 1.67 -3.95
CA TYR A 513 7.50 0.51 -3.17
C TYR A 513 7.22 -0.80 -3.92
N GLY A 514 8.24 -1.64 -4.03
CA GLY A 514 8.18 -2.91 -4.74
C GLY A 514 8.28 -2.82 -6.27
N GLN A 515 8.69 -1.68 -6.85
CA GLN A 515 8.97 -1.58 -8.29
C GLN A 515 10.05 -2.57 -8.74
N ASP A 516 11.05 -2.88 -7.92
CA ASP A 516 12.05 -3.92 -8.24
C ASP A 516 11.42 -5.31 -8.43
N GLN A 517 10.35 -5.58 -7.69
CA GLN A 517 9.59 -6.84 -7.73
C GLN A 517 8.52 -6.83 -8.82
N ALA A 518 7.97 -5.66 -9.12
CA ALA A 518 6.97 -5.45 -10.17
C ALA A 518 7.37 -4.25 -11.04
N PRO A 519 8.26 -4.44 -12.05
CA PRO A 519 8.79 -3.35 -12.89
C PRO A 519 7.74 -2.59 -13.69
N THR A 520 6.52 -3.11 -13.76
CA THR A 520 5.39 -2.45 -14.43
C THR A 520 4.71 -1.39 -13.57
N LEU A 521 5.05 -1.30 -12.27
CA LEU A 521 4.59 -0.24 -11.37
C LEU A 521 5.00 1.12 -11.90
N LYS A 522 4.05 2.05 -11.92
CA LYS A 522 4.25 3.43 -12.38
C LYS A 522 3.67 4.38 -11.37
N SER A 523 4.41 5.43 -11.06
CA SER A 523 3.86 6.57 -10.34
C SER A 523 3.05 7.48 -11.29
N ILE A 524 2.62 8.62 -10.76
CA ILE A 524 1.92 9.64 -11.56
C ILE A 524 2.84 10.33 -12.57
N PHE A 525 4.16 10.34 -12.34
CA PHE A 525 5.14 11.08 -13.14
C PHE A 525 5.45 10.42 -14.49
N GLU A 526 5.12 9.15 -14.66
CA GLU A 526 5.33 8.37 -15.89
C GLU A 526 4.20 8.59 -16.93
N PHE A 527 3.14 9.31 -16.58
CA PHE A 527 2.07 9.69 -17.50
C PHE A 527 2.54 10.82 -18.42
N LYS A 528 3.04 10.45 -19.61
CA LYS A 528 3.61 11.38 -20.60
C LYS A 528 2.74 12.60 -20.89
N HIS A 529 1.42 12.43 -20.94
CA HIS A 529 0.49 13.52 -21.25
C HIS A 529 0.28 14.52 -20.11
N LEU A 530 0.76 14.22 -18.90
CA LEU A 530 0.72 15.12 -17.75
C LEU A 530 2.06 15.83 -17.53
N GLN A 531 3.10 15.52 -18.31
CA GLN A 531 4.41 16.14 -18.18
C GLN A 531 4.36 17.65 -18.45
N ASP A 532 3.50 18.10 -19.38
CA ASP A 532 3.28 19.53 -19.65
C ASP A 532 2.65 20.28 -18.45
N GLN A 533 2.01 19.55 -17.55
CA GLN A 533 1.41 20.08 -16.31
C GLN A 533 2.38 20.03 -15.12
N THR A 534 3.61 19.55 -15.33
CA THR A 534 4.61 19.40 -14.27
C THR A 534 5.35 20.72 -14.05
N GLU A 535 5.27 21.25 -12.84
CA GLU A 535 6.07 22.38 -12.38
C GLU A 535 7.33 21.88 -11.67
N PHE A 536 8.49 22.46 -12.00
CA PHE A 536 9.76 22.12 -11.36
C PHE A 536 10.15 23.20 -10.33
N LEU A 537 10.37 22.79 -9.09
CA LEU A 537 10.92 23.67 -8.06
C LEU A 537 12.44 23.75 -8.22
N ASP A 538 12.93 24.92 -8.65
CA ASP A 538 14.28 25.05 -9.21
C ASP A 538 15.37 25.47 -8.23
N THR A 539 15.02 25.77 -6.97
CA THR A 539 15.95 26.36 -5.99
C THR A 539 15.97 25.54 -4.71
N GLN A 540 17.15 25.03 -4.32
CA GLN A 540 17.37 24.23 -3.11
C GLN A 540 18.04 25.04 -1.97
N TYR A 541 17.64 24.77 -0.72
CA TYR A 541 18.02 25.46 0.51
C TYR A 541 18.72 24.56 1.56
N ARG A 542 18.88 23.24 1.34
CA ARG A 542 19.44 22.29 2.34
C ARG A 542 20.91 22.01 2.12
N MET A 543 21.31 21.75 0.89
CA MET A 543 22.63 21.24 0.59
C MET A 543 23.60 22.42 0.43
N PRO A 544 24.83 22.33 0.96
CA PRO A 544 25.92 23.20 0.56
C PRO A 544 26.03 23.31 -0.96
N VAL A 545 26.43 24.49 -1.45
CA VAL A 545 26.46 24.79 -2.89
C VAL A 545 27.22 23.73 -3.71
N PRO A 546 28.38 23.21 -3.28
CA PRO A 546 29.09 22.21 -4.06
C PRO A 546 28.35 20.87 -4.22
N ILE A 547 27.71 20.40 -3.15
CA ILE A 547 26.89 19.17 -3.17
C ILE A 547 25.68 19.36 -4.09
N GLY A 548 24.99 20.50 -3.93
CA GLY A 548 23.82 20.82 -4.76
C GLY A 548 24.17 20.99 -6.24
N GLN A 549 25.34 21.57 -6.56
CA GLN A 549 25.82 21.67 -7.95
C GLN A 549 26.15 20.31 -8.56
N PHE A 550 26.79 19.41 -7.81
CA PHE A 550 27.07 18.05 -8.26
C PHE A 550 25.78 17.29 -8.59
N ILE A 551 24.81 17.30 -7.68
CA ILE A 551 23.50 16.64 -7.88
C ILE A 551 22.73 17.31 -9.03
N SER A 552 22.76 18.64 -9.12
CA SER A 552 22.15 19.37 -10.23
C SER A 552 22.69 18.90 -11.58
N GLY A 553 24.02 18.80 -11.72
CA GLY A 553 24.67 18.34 -12.95
C GLY A 553 24.39 16.88 -13.28
N CYS A 554 24.52 15.98 -12.31
CA CYS A 554 24.41 14.53 -12.52
C CYS A 554 22.96 14.02 -12.65
N VAL A 555 22.00 14.63 -11.96
CA VAL A 555 20.63 14.12 -11.83
C VAL A 555 19.62 15.01 -12.55
N TYR A 556 19.72 16.33 -12.38
CA TYR A 556 18.69 17.28 -12.85
C TYR A 556 19.09 18.07 -14.10
N GLY A 557 20.17 17.68 -14.79
CA GLY A 557 20.63 18.32 -16.03
C GLY A 557 20.96 19.81 -15.88
N GLY A 558 21.47 20.21 -14.71
CA GLY A 558 21.88 21.58 -14.39
C GLY A 558 20.75 22.55 -14.04
N LYS A 559 19.49 22.06 -13.90
CA LYS A 559 18.33 22.92 -13.64
C LYS A 559 18.19 23.36 -12.18
N LEU A 560 18.78 22.63 -11.23
CA LEU A 560 18.68 22.88 -9.81
C LEU A 560 19.70 23.93 -9.36
N ARG A 561 19.24 24.99 -8.69
CA ARG A 561 20.04 26.10 -8.14
C ARG A 561 20.21 25.92 -6.65
N SER A 562 21.36 26.34 -6.10
CA SER A 562 21.67 26.21 -4.67
C SER A 562 21.70 27.56 -3.97
N GLN A 563 20.99 27.68 -2.85
CA GLN A 563 21.05 28.82 -1.95
C GLN A 563 21.40 28.33 -0.54
N HIS A 564 22.69 28.43 -0.18
CA HIS A 564 23.21 28.02 1.11
C HIS A 564 24.45 28.84 1.45
N ASP A 565 24.69 29.08 2.73
CA ASP A 565 25.85 29.85 3.22
C ASP A 565 27.21 29.16 2.98
N ILE A 566 27.20 27.85 2.72
CA ILE A 566 28.41 27.04 2.57
C ILE A 566 28.66 26.84 1.08
N SER A 567 29.69 27.54 0.59
CA SER A 567 30.11 27.49 -0.81
C SER A 567 31.46 26.81 -1.04
N SER A 568 32.23 26.51 0.02
CA SER A 568 33.52 25.82 -0.08
C SER A 568 33.36 24.32 -0.24
N MET A 569 34.24 23.70 -1.03
CA MET A 569 34.37 22.24 -1.19
C MET A 569 34.83 21.51 0.09
N ASP A 570 35.34 22.24 1.10
CA ASP A 570 35.77 21.67 2.38
C ASP A 570 34.63 20.98 3.16
N CYS A 571 33.37 21.15 2.72
CA CYS A 571 32.21 20.46 3.29
C CYS A 571 32.04 19.01 2.84
N VAL A 572 32.82 18.56 1.84
CA VAL A 572 32.77 17.19 1.31
C VAL A 572 34.13 16.50 1.53
N ALA A 573 34.08 15.29 2.08
CA ALA A 573 35.25 14.43 2.19
C ALA A 573 34.89 13.02 1.73
N PHE A 574 35.76 12.41 0.94
CA PHE A 574 35.68 11.00 0.58
C PHE A 574 36.80 10.25 1.30
N ILE A 575 36.44 9.29 2.16
CA ILE A 575 37.40 8.51 2.94
C ILE A 575 37.47 7.11 2.35
N ASP A 576 38.59 6.79 1.71
CA ASP A 576 38.86 5.47 1.16
C ASP A 576 39.33 4.51 2.27
N VAL A 577 38.49 3.51 2.59
CA VAL A 577 38.80 2.47 3.58
C VAL A 577 39.47 1.30 2.87
N VAL A 578 40.76 1.48 2.53
CA VAL A 578 41.54 0.55 1.67
C VAL A 578 41.55 -0.91 2.14
N LYS A 579 41.39 -1.16 3.46
CA LYS A 579 41.35 -2.52 4.02
C LYS A 579 39.94 -3.12 4.10
N GLY A 580 38.92 -2.34 3.72
CA GLY A 580 37.53 -2.76 3.77
C GLY A 580 37.26 -3.95 2.87
N THR A 581 36.63 -4.98 3.44
CA THR A 581 36.19 -6.16 2.70
C THR A 581 34.76 -6.46 3.11
N GLU A 582 33.86 -6.58 2.13
CA GLU A 582 32.47 -6.93 2.37
C GLU A 582 32.33 -8.39 2.84
N VAL A 583 31.39 -8.62 3.74
CA VAL A 583 31.08 -9.93 4.31
C VAL A 583 29.56 -10.14 4.20
N SER A 584 29.16 -11.27 3.63
CA SER A 584 27.75 -11.66 3.55
C SER A 584 27.17 -11.96 4.93
N SER A 585 25.92 -11.56 5.14
CA SER A 585 25.15 -11.78 6.36
C SER A 585 23.69 -12.05 6.00
N GLY A 586 23.34 -13.31 5.77
CA GLY A 586 22.03 -13.71 5.26
C GLY A 586 21.85 -13.27 3.81
N LEU A 587 20.81 -12.48 3.52
CA LEU A 587 20.56 -11.88 2.20
C LEU A 587 21.13 -10.46 2.05
N SER A 588 21.96 -10.01 3.01
CA SER A 588 22.50 -8.65 3.08
C SER A 588 24.02 -8.66 3.29
N TRP A 589 24.64 -7.48 3.32
CA TRP A 589 26.09 -7.30 3.36
C TRP A 589 26.51 -6.35 4.49
N LYS A 590 27.74 -6.54 4.99
CA LYS A 590 28.38 -5.66 5.98
C LYS A 590 29.87 -5.52 5.70
N ASN A 591 30.48 -4.41 6.12
CA ASN A 591 31.91 -4.17 6.01
C ASN A 591 32.47 -3.78 7.40
N PRO A 592 33.22 -4.68 8.07
CA PRO A 592 33.74 -4.43 9.42
C PRO A 592 34.69 -3.23 9.55
N GLU A 593 35.55 -2.98 8.55
CA GLU A 593 36.52 -1.89 8.60
C GLU A 593 35.85 -0.53 8.40
N GLU A 594 34.81 -0.47 7.56
CA GLU A 594 33.96 0.72 7.45
C GLU A 594 33.26 1.02 8.78
N ILE A 595 32.75 0.00 9.48
CA ILE A 595 32.13 0.17 10.80
C ILE A 595 33.11 0.82 11.77
N GLN A 596 34.36 0.34 11.84
CA GLN A 596 35.38 0.94 12.71
C GLN A 596 35.68 2.40 12.34
N THR A 597 35.77 2.69 11.05
CA THR A 597 35.98 4.04 10.52
C THR A 597 34.83 4.96 10.90
N ILE A 598 33.59 4.51 10.75
CA ILE A 598 32.38 5.23 11.15
C ILE A 598 32.39 5.50 12.64
N CYS A 599 32.70 4.51 13.49
CA CYS A 599 32.83 4.73 14.94
C CYS A 599 33.88 5.80 15.27
N HIS A 600 35.02 5.83 14.56
CA HIS A 600 36.02 6.89 14.74
C HIS A 600 35.48 8.28 14.36
N LEU A 601 34.75 8.39 13.25
CA LEU A 601 34.12 9.64 12.82
C LEU A 601 33.06 10.10 13.82
N VAL A 602 32.19 9.19 14.27
CA VAL A 602 31.16 9.48 15.26
C VAL A 602 31.79 9.97 16.56
N ARG A 603 32.86 9.34 17.07
CA ARG A 603 33.59 9.85 18.26
C ARG A 603 34.05 11.29 18.09
N ARG A 604 34.52 11.66 16.89
CA ARG A 604 34.99 13.02 16.60
C ARG A 604 33.84 14.04 16.49
N TYR A 605 32.70 13.64 15.94
CA TYR A 605 31.59 14.54 15.61
C TYR A 605 30.36 14.39 16.51
N ALA A 606 30.40 13.54 17.55
CA ALA A 606 29.26 13.26 18.44
C ALA A 606 28.70 14.49 19.16
N HIS A 607 29.46 15.59 19.25
CA HIS A 607 29.01 16.86 19.81
C HIS A 607 28.15 17.70 18.85
N LYS A 608 27.98 17.25 17.60
CA LYS A 608 27.15 17.89 16.57
C LYS A 608 25.93 17.03 16.27
N GLU A 609 24.94 17.61 15.61
CA GLU A 609 23.89 16.83 14.95
C GLU A 609 24.47 16.10 13.74
N PHE A 610 24.31 14.78 13.71
CA PHE A 610 24.79 13.94 12.62
C PHE A 610 23.83 12.77 12.36
N CYS A 611 23.96 12.19 11.17
CA CYS A 611 23.23 11.00 10.73
C CYS A 611 24.21 10.08 10.00
N VAL A 612 24.04 8.76 10.17
CA VAL A 612 24.76 7.73 9.42
C VAL A 612 23.76 6.99 8.55
N ILE A 613 24.03 6.92 7.24
CA ILE A 613 23.16 6.27 6.25
C ILE A 613 23.94 5.16 5.56
N THR A 614 23.31 3.98 5.42
CA THR A 614 23.89 2.85 4.68
C THR A 614 22.83 2.12 3.84
N PRO A 615 23.14 1.63 2.63
CA PRO A 615 22.15 0.93 1.80
C PRO A 615 21.76 -0.46 2.33
N TYR A 616 22.56 -1.08 3.22
CA TYR A 616 22.34 -2.45 3.68
C TYR A 616 21.87 -2.52 5.13
N ASP A 617 20.75 -3.22 5.39
CA ASP A 617 20.20 -3.35 6.74
C ASP A 617 21.12 -4.14 7.70
N ALA A 618 21.86 -5.14 7.19
CA ALA A 618 22.86 -5.83 8.00
C ALA A 618 24.00 -4.91 8.43
N GLN A 619 24.44 -3.99 7.55
CA GLN A 619 25.43 -2.96 7.88
C GLN A 619 24.84 -1.96 8.89
N ARG A 620 23.60 -1.49 8.70
CA ARG A 620 22.91 -0.58 9.63
C ARG A 620 22.87 -1.16 11.04
N ALA A 621 22.37 -2.39 11.17
CA ALA A 621 22.26 -3.09 12.45
C ALA A 621 23.63 -3.37 13.09
N ALA A 622 24.68 -3.59 12.29
CA ALA A 622 26.03 -3.81 12.79
C ALA A 622 26.66 -2.51 13.30
N ILE A 623 26.50 -1.39 12.58
CA ILE A 623 26.95 -0.06 13.03
C ILE A 623 26.26 0.32 14.34
N GLU A 624 24.93 0.20 14.39
CA GLU A 624 24.14 0.52 15.59
C GLU A 624 24.59 -0.29 16.81
N ARG A 625 24.80 -1.61 16.65
CA ARG A 625 25.33 -2.47 17.71
C ARG A 625 26.72 -2.05 18.18
N GLN A 626 27.62 -1.70 17.25
CA GLN A 626 28.98 -1.29 17.61
C GLN A 626 28.99 0.05 18.32
N LEU A 627 28.22 1.04 17.85
CA LEU A 627 28.08 2.33 18.51
C LEU A 627 27.52 2.17 19.93
N LYS A 628 26.51 1.32 20.11
CA LYS A 628 25.95 1.01 21.44
C LYS A 628 26.98 0.35 22.36
N ALA A 629 27.77 -0.59 21.86
CA ALA A 629 28.82 -1.25 22.64
C ALA A 629 29.91 -0.26 23.10
N GLU A 630 30.12 0.82 22.37
CA GLU A 630 31.08 1.87 22.68
C GLU A 630 30.49 3.08 23.43
N ASN A 631 29.22 3.00 23.87
CA ASN A 631 28.47 4.09 24.51
C ASN A 631 28.42 5.38 23.65
N LEU A 632 28.30 5.22 22.34
CA LEU A 632 28.13 6.32 21.39
C LEU A 632 26.66 6.50 20.99
N PRO A 633 26.26 7.69 20.47
CA PRO A 633 24.92 7.89 19.93
C PRO A 633 24.67 6.89 18.79
N HIS A 634 23.67 6.02 18.96
CA HIS A 634 23.38 4.91 18.05
C HIS A 634 22.01 5.02 17.38
N GLU A 635 21.13 5.90 17.88
CA GLU A 635 19.78 6.12 17.35
C GLU A 635 19.75 6.93 16.04
N THR A 636 20.92 7.28 15.49
CA THR A 636 21.09 8.12 14.29
C THR A 636 21.53 7.32 13.05
N VAL A 637 21.37 6.00 13.07
CA VAL A 637 21.81 5.10 11.98
C VAL A 637 20.60 4.57 11.21
N TYR A 638 20.52 4.92 9.93
CA TYR A 638 19.37 4.62 9.07
C TYR A 638 19.79 3.86 7.80
N ASN A 639 18.83 3.15 7.20
CA ASN A 639 18.97 2.74 5.81
C ASN A 639 18.44 3.83 4.88
N VAL A 640 18.83 3.81 3.60
CA VAL A 640 18.43 4.84 2.63
C VAL A 640 16.90 4.98 2.55
N ASP A 641 16.18 3.86 2.50
CA ASP A 641 14.71 3.82 2.39
C ASP A 641 14.00 4.44 3.61
N SER A 642 14.54 4.24 4.81
CA SER A 642 14.00 4.78 6.07
C SER A 642 14.35 6.25 6.31
N PHE A 643 15.40 6.76 5.65
CA PHE A 643 15.87 8.13 5.83
C PHE A 643 15.20 9.13 4.88
N GLN A 644 14.57 8.67 3.79
CA GLN A 644 13.90 9.58 2.85
C GLN A 644 12.76 10.35 3.53
N GLY A 645 12.66 11.65 3.25
CA GLY A 645 11.75 12.56 3.96
C GLY A 645 12.32 13.14 5.27
N THR A 646 13.52 12.67 5.65
CA THR A 646 14.51 13.25 6.58
C THR A 646 14.56 14.75 6.70
#